data_AF-A0AA35UX72-F1
#
_entry.id   AF-A0AA35UX72-F1
#
_cell.length_a   1.000
_cell.length_b   1.000
_cell.length_c   1.000
_cell.angle_alpha   90.00
_cell.angle_beta   90.00
_cell.angle_gamma   90.00
#
_symmetry.space_group_name_H-M   'P 1'
#
loop_
_entity.id
_entity.type
_entity.pdbx_description
1 polymer ?
#
loop_
_entity_poly.entity_id
_entity_poly.type
_entity_poly.pdbx_seq_one_letter_code
_entity_poly.pdbx_strand_id
1 'polypeptide(L)'
;MKSTLMIFFPNPDLKDKWKNNADGDDGFSMAVIFHEKGEKYGAFFMFLKEGSALIEKEGEYWAFFMFLKVDLFVRETAGKWKEVLKEAADLAGWELKNTANGHEAKFIQKIIEEISLQLRSVDFNADEKLVGMETRVKDVVSSLEIDKPEKHSRLWIDDEIKDILANDLGTKATRYIQFRLMGCNFEIVMKGLRKMKELRFLHMSRGIMHTFGGEWKYDNVFPNALQYLHWYWYPFWCLPNTFQANNLVTLKMEWSNIKQLWEGGESKVLNKLKILDLSYSELTTLDLGSSPNLEVLSLRGCRDLVQLDTLNGCRKLKSIDLSNSKLKTIDLRPAVNLELLHLQDCNALVELHMPGKCLNLVSLTLTSSQLRTLHIGQTPNLEYLDLNNCYDLEDLHMADKCLKLTSLNISRSKLKTLDLGLTPNLKKLDLKECKNLVKLHVPIGCLEDLVYLDLSGCLRFTSFLFDERKDASSRRYESIEVGPLAELHLIAKSQETCPLHPDNTLRKFQFECFYKDDPTLTGNLAKLLSFGLCACTNPKTLSGSICGLRRLRKLKLEGYPEAPKDLDQVECLKELCFSMTNMKHLPDSICMMKHLEILRLKDCWSLEKLPEDLGRLKCLQSLTLSSAKIKRLPDSICMLKHLVFLELSDCFYLETLPEDLGQLKCLKTLYLSYAKIEHLPYSICMLKRLRKLTLFRCSSLKTLPKDLGKLERLAGLYLSSSIIKHLPDTICMLKHLKKLVLDDCSLLEKLPEGLDQLERLEQLDLGECKILQDIPIGSICKMKCLKWPSNSQRTILIDPNTMLELIKN
;
A
#
# COMPACT_ATOMS: atom_id res chain seq x y z
N MET A 1 30.55 -10.84 -20.34
CA MET A 1 30.64 -12.21 -19.81
C MET A 1 31.92 -12.31 -19.02
N LYS A 2 31.84 -12.64 -17.72
CA LYS A 2 33.02 -12.96 -16.92
C LYS A 2 32.98 -14.45 -16.64
N SER A 3 33.98 -15.17 -17.12
CA SER A 3 34.22 -16.57 -16.75
C SER A 3 35.41 -16.55 -15.80
N THR A 4 35.26 -17.13 -14.61
CA THR A 4 36.39 -17.27 -13.67
C THR A 4 36.79 -18.73 -13.64
N LEU A 5 38.06 -18.99 -14.01
CA LEU A 5 38.67 -20.31 -13.98
C LEU A 5 39.40 -20.46 -12.65
N MET A 6 39.00 -21.43 -11.82
CA MET A 6 39.79 -21.85 -10.65
C MET A 6 40.33 -23.25 -10.91
N ILE A 7 41.66 -23.36 -10.91
CA ILE A 7 42.39 -24.62 -11.05
C ILE A 7 42.99 -24.95 -9.68
N PHE A 8 42.70 -26.13 -9.14
CA PHE A 8 43.36 -26.63 -7.94
C PHE A 8 44.55 -27.48 -8.35
N PHE A 9 45.74 -27.13 -7.87
CA PHE A 9 46.94 -27.99 -7.93
C PHE A 9 47.24 -28.54 -6.54
N PRO A 10 47.76 -29.78 -6.41
CA PRO A 10 48.49 -30.16 -5.22
C PRO A 10 49.74 -29.29 -5.08
N ASN A 11 50.06 -28.93 -3.84
CA ASN A 11 51.15 -28.06 -3.37
C ASN A 11 52.41 -27.93 -4.29
N PRO A 12 52.86 -26.70 -4.64
CA PRO A 12 54.07 -26.47 -5.46
C PRO A 12 55.39 -26.98 -4.86
N ASP A 13 55.46 -27.25 -3.55
CA ASP A 13 56.71 -27.61 -2.85
C ASP A 13 57.13 -29.09 -2.98
N LEU A 14 56.42 -29.91 -3.76
CA LEU A 14 56.77 -31.33 -3.97
C LEU A 14 57.45 -31.63 -5.31
N LYS A 15 57.74 -30.60 -6.12
CA LYS A 15 58.36 -30.76 -7.45
C LYS A 15 59.74 -31.43 -7.44
N ASP A 16 60.49 -31.34 -6.35
CA ASP A 16 61.85 -31.90 -6.26
C ASP A 16 61.93 -33.31 -5.65
N LYS A 17 60.81 -33.88 -5.15
CA LYS A 17 60.81 -35.25 -4.59
C LYS A 17 60.31 -36.34 -5.54
N TRP A 18 59.89 -35.99 -6.75
CA TRP A 18 59.29 -36.92 -7.72
C TRP A 18 60.12 -37.08 -9.01
N LYS A 19 61.44 -36.87 -8.94
CA LYS A 19 62.34 -37.08 -10.09
C LYS A 19 62.96 -38.47 -10.19
N ASN A 20 62.77 -39.34 -9.20
CA ASN A 20 63.32 -40.69 -9.19
C ASN A 20 62.30 -41.69 -8.66
N ASN A 21 61.34 -42.06 -9.51
CA ASN A 21 60.82 -43.42 -9.63
C ASN A 21 59.88 -43.45 -10.82
N ALA A 22 60.43 -43.88 -11.96
CA ALA A 22 59.64 -44.36 -13.06
C ALA A 22 59.12 -45.74 -12.67
N ASP A 23 57.82 -45.82 -12.38
CA ASP A 23 56.94 -46.92 -12.78
C ASP A 23 55.51 -46.56 -12.39
N GLY A 24 54.58 -46.85 -13.30
CA GLY A 24 53.34 -46.09 -13.49
C GLY A 24 52.39 -46.02 -12.31
N ASP A 25 51.91 -44.80 -12.04
CA ASP A 25 50.65 -44.53 -11.35
C ASP A 25 50.09 -43.19 -11.86
N ASP A 26 48.86 -43.20 -12.40
CA ASP A 26 48.22 -42.09 -13.12
C ASP A 26 47.66 -41.04 -12.14
N GLY A 27 48.23 -39.83 -12.11
CA GLY A 27 47.68 -38.69 -11.36
C GLY A 27 46.54 -37.97 -12.10
N PHE A 28 45.47 -37.58 -11.40
CA PHE A 28 44.35 -36.78 -11.93
C PHE A 28 44.28 -35.41 -11.26
N SER A 29 44.01 -34.36 -12.05
CA SER A 29 43.69 -33.01 -11.56
C SER A 29 42.24 -32.63 -11.91
N MET A 30 41.55 -31.92 -11.01
CA MET A 30 40.17 -31.44 -11.20
C MET A 30 40.14 -29.92 -11.40
N ALA A 31 39.47 -29.45 -12.47
CA ALA A 31 39.19 -28.04 -12.69
C ALA A 31 37.67 -27.79 -12.63
N VAL A 32 37.28 -26.67 -11.99
CA VAL A 32 35.88 -26.23 -11.90
C VAL A 32 35.73 -24.90 -12.62
N ILE A 33 34.84 -24.85 -13.62
CA ILE A 33 34.60 -23.63 -14.41
C ILE A 33 33.18 -23.11 -14.11
N PHE A 34 33.10 -21.85 -13.69
CA PHE A 34 31.82 -21.16 -13.49
C PHE A 34 31.53 -20.25 -14.68
N HIS A 35 30.33 -20.38 -15.24
CA HIS A 35 29.88 -19.58 -16.38
C HIS A 35 28.60 -18.80 -16.04
N GLU A 36 28.61 -17.50 -16.32
CA GLU A 36 27.49 -16.58 -16.09
C GLU A 36 26.99 -15.99 -17.42
N LYS A 37 25.70 -16.21 -17.75
CA LYS A 37 25.03 -15.61 -18.93
C LYS A 37 23.59 -15.23 -18.57
N GLY A 38 23.38 -13.97 -18.16
CA GLY A 38 22.08 -13.50 -17.66
C GLY A 38 21.79 -14.01 -16.24
N GLU A 39 20.52 -14.24 -15.89
CA GLU A 39 20.10 -14.76 -14.56
C GLU A 39 20.34 -16.27 -14.34
N LYS A 40 21.21 -16.90 -15.13
CA LYS A 40 21.49 -18.34 -15.06
C LYS A 40 22.97 -18.58 -14.76
N TYR A 41 23.22 -19.45 -13.79
CA TYR A 41 24.54 -19.88 -13.34
C TYR A 41 24.73 -21.37 -13.63
N GLY A 42 25.90 -21.76 -14.12
CA GLY A 42 26.29 -23.16 -14.32
C GLY A 42 27.72 -23.42 -13.84
N ALA A 43 27.96 -24.63 -13.33
CA ALA A 43 29.28 -25.12 -12.94
C ALA A 43 29.61 -26.39 -13.73
N PHE A 44 30.85 -26.50 -14.20
CA PHE A 44 31.35 -27.65 -14.95
C PHE A 44 32.53 -28.30 -14.21
N PHE A 45 32.57 -29.63 -14.18
CA PHE A 45 33.69 -30.41 -13.66
C PHE A 45 34.42 -31.07 -14.84
N MET A 46 35.73 -30.90 -14.91
CA MET A 46 36.57 -31.54 -15.92
C MET A 46 37.73 -32.25 -15.23
N PHE A 47 37.92 -33.54 -15.57
CA PHE A 47 39.06 -34.34 -15.14
C PHE A 47 40.09 -34.35 -16.25
N LEU A 48 41.30 -33.86 -15.99
CA LEU A 48 42.39 -33.89 -16.95
C LEU A 48 43.41 -34.95 -16.54
N LYS A 49 43.79 -35.80 -17.50
CA LYS A 49 44.94 -36.70 -17.38
C LYS A 49 46.19 -35.91 -17.76
N GLU A 50 47.21 -35.88 -16.91
CA GLU A 50 48.49 -35.25 -17.28
C GLU A 50 49.11 -36.03 -18.46
N GLY A 51 49.25 -35.35 -19.61
CA GLY A 51 49.85 -35.91 -20.82
C GLY A 51 49.09 -35.65 -22.13
N SER A 52 47.84 -35.19 -22.10
CA SER A 52 47.17 -34.74 -23.33
C SER A 52 47.65 -33.36 -23.73
N ALA A 53 48.60 -33.30 -24.66
CA ALA A 53 48.99 -32.07 -25.33
C ALA A 53 47.74 -31.45 -26.01
N LEU A 54 47.30 -30.30 -25.51
CA LEU A 54 46.50 -29.36 -26.28
C LEU A 54 47.38 -28.86 -27.42
N ILE A 55 47.32 -29.55 -28.56
CA ILE A 55 48.00 -29.11 -29.77
C ILE A 55 47.22 -27.93 -30.34
N GLU A 56 47.84 -26.77 -30.18
CA GLU A 56 47.51 -25.50 -30.80
C GLU A 56 47.61 -25.65 -32.33
N LYS A 57 46.46 -25.67 -33.03
CA LYS A 57 46.40 -25.42 -34.48
C LYS A 57 45.17 -24.61 -34.84
N GLU A 58 45.45 -23.35 -35.14
CA GLU A 58 44.77 -22.39 -36.01
C GLU A 58 43.25 -22.55 -36.22
N GLY A 59 42.52 -21.57 -35.67
CA GLY A 59 41.44 -20.89 -36.38
C GLY A 59 40.21 -21.72 -36.70
N GLU A 60 39.36 -21.94 -35.71
CA GLU A 60 37.90 -21.67 -35.78
C GLU A 60 37.23 -22.07 -34.47
N TYR A 61 36.57 -21.10 -33.83
CA TYR A 61 35.68 -21.33 -32.70
C TYR A 61 34.44 -22.08 -33.20
N TRP A 62 34.31 -23.36 -32.86
CA TRP A 62 33.02 -24.05 -32.94
C TRP A 62 32.51 -24.35 -31.53
N ALA A 63 31.53 -23.56 -31.13
CA ALA A 63 30.80 -23.69 -29.89
C ALA A 63 29.99 -25.00 -29.89
N PHE A 64 30.09 -25.79 -28.83
CA PHE A 64 29.11 -26.84 -28.54
C PHE A 64 28.52 -26.60 -27.15
N PHE A 65 27.28 -26.10 -27.13
CA PHE A 65 26.51 -25.78 -25.93
C PHE A 65 25.64 -26.99 -25.55
N MET A 66 25.84 -27.54 -24.35
CA MET A 66 24.86 -28.43 -23.73
C MET A 66 24.13 -27.64 -22.64
N PHE A 67 22.87 -27.30 -22.90
CA PHE A 67 21.99 -26.61 -21.94
C PHE A 67 21.41 -27.65 -20.97
N LEU A 68 21.91 -27.72 -19.75
CA LEU A 68 21.18 -28.34 -18.65
C LEU A 68 20.08 -27.38 -18.19
N LYS A 69 18.82 -27.70 -18.50
CA LYS A 69 17.63 -27.02 -17.96
C LYS A 69 17.36 -27.58 -16.56
N VAL A 70 17.78 -26.85 -15.53
CA VAL A 70 17.29 -27.04 -14.17
C VAL A 70 16.19 -26.00 -13.95
N ASP A 71 14.94 -26.46 -13.81
CA ASP A 71 13.86 -25.61 -13.29
C ASP A 71 13.83 -25.77 -11.76
N LEU A 72 14.16 -24.70 -11.02
CA LEU A 72 13.45 -24.22 -9.80
C LEU A 72 14.20 -23.06 -9.12
N PHE A 73 13.48 -21.93 -9.02
CA PHE A 73 13.32 -21.06 -7.84
C PHE A 73 14.55 -20.49 -7.05
N VAL A 74 14.76 -19.18 -7.27
CA VAL A 74 15.11 -18.06 -6.36
C VAL A 74 16.53 -17.93 -5.75
N ARG A 75 17.07 -16.72 -5.96
CA ARG A 75 18.38 -16.09 -5.63
C ARG A 75 18.95 -16.25 -4.21
N GLU A 76 18.25 -16.81 -3.22
CA GLU A 76 18.71 -16.83 -1.81
C GLU A 76 19.66 -17.99 -1.46
N THR A 77 19.73 -19.04 -2.28
CA THR A 77 20.57 -20.22 -2.01
C THR A 77 22.03 -20.05 -2.44
N ALA A 78 22.33 -19.22 -3.43
CA ALA A 78 23.70 -19.03 -3.93
C ALA A 78 24.66 -18.47 -2.87
N GLY A 79 24.18 -17.57 -1.99
CA GLY A 79 24.98 -17.03 -0.88
C GLY A 79 25.32 -18.09 0.17
N LYS A 80 24.37 -18.98 0.48
CA LYS A 80 24.59 -20.09 1.43
C LYS A 80 25.55 -21.14 0.88
N TRP A 81 25.47 -21.46 -0.41
CA TRP A 81 26.43 -22.38 -1.03
C TRP A 81 27.85 -21.81 -1.08
N LYS A 82 28.00 -20.49 -1.26
CA LYS A 82 29.30 -19.81 -1.22
C LYS A 82 29.92 -19.83 0.19
N GLU A 83 29.12 -19.64 1.24
CA GLU A 83 29.58 -19.73 2.63
C GLU A 83 29.90 -21.17 3.04
N VAL A 84 29.09 -22.16 2.63
CA VAL A 84 29.35 -23.60 2.88
C VAL A 84 30.61 -24.08 2.16
N LEU A 85 30.84 -23.63 0.92
CA LEU A 85 32.08 -23.97 0.18
C LEU A 85 33.30 -23.23 0.73
N LYS A 86 33.12 -22.07 1.37
CA LYS A 86 34.16 -21.37 2.14
C LYS A 86 34.49 -22.12 3.42
N GLU A 87 33.50 -22.53 4.21
CA GLU A 87 33.70 -23.35 5.42
C GLU A 87 34.35 -24.70 5.07
N ALA A 88 33.98 -25.30 3.93
CA ALA A 88 34.62 -26.52 3.43
C ALA A 88 36.06 -26.30 2.94
N ALA A 89 36.38 -25.11 2.41
CA ALA A 89 37.74 -24.72 2.05
C ALA A 89 38.60 -24.43 3.30
N ASP A 90 38.00 -23.90 4.37
CA ASP A 90 38.67 -23.67 5.66
C ASP A 90 38.91 -24.96 6.47
N LEU A 91 38.33 -26.11 6.04
CA LEU A 91 38.66 -27.46 6.55
C LEU A 91 39.95 -28.03 5.94
N ALA A 92 40.64 -27.30 5.05
CA ALA A 92 41.95 -27.67 4.52
C ALA A 92 43.03 -27.60 5.63
N GLY A 93 43.19 -28.69 6.37
CA GLY A 93 44.21 -28.76 7.43
C GLY A 93 44.24 -30.06 8.22
N TRP A 94 43.58 -31.12 7.76
CA TRP A 94 43.71 -32.43 8.40
C TRP A 94 45.01 -33.09 7.95
N GLU A 95 46.11 -32.76 8.65
CA GLU A 95 47.32 -33.58 8.63
C GLU A 95 46.97 -35.01 9.06
N LEU A 96 47.25 -35.97 8.19
CA LEU A 96 47.13 -37.38 8.49
C LEU A 96 48.32 -37.81 9.38
N LYS A 97 48.30 -37.46 10.68
CA LYS A 97 49.24 -38.02 11.64
C LYS A 97 48.84 -39.46 11.97
N ASN A 98 49.69 -40.38 11.51
CA ASN A 98 49.82 -41.78 11.89
C ASN A 98 48.68 -42.74 11.50
N THR A 99 48.76 -43.28 10.28
CA THR A 99 48.36 -44.67 10.02
C THR A 99 49.41 -45.36 9.16
N ALA A 100 50.22 -46.20 9.82
CA ALA A 100 51.38 -46.92 9.27
C ALA A 100 51.04 -48.10 8.34
N ASN A 101 49.89 -48.07 7.67
CA ASN A 101 49.36 -49.20 6.92
C ASN A 101 48.71 -48.81 5.57
N GLY A 102 49.10 -47.67 5.01
CA GLY A 102 49.06 -47.46 3.56
C GLY A 102 47.69 -47.61 2.88
N HIS A 103 46.65 -47.02 3.46
CA HIS A 103 45.30 -47.06 2.89
C HIS A 103 44.65 -45.68 2.77
N GLU A 104 45.38 -44.73 2.19
CA GLU A 104 44.80 -43.48 1.65
C GLU A 104 43.73 -43.78 0.60
N ALA A 105 43.93 -44.85 -0.18
CA ALA A 105 42.96 -45.42 -1.11
C ALA A 105 41.61 -45.78 -0.46
N LYS A 106 41.57 -46.35 0.77
CA LYS A 106 40.28 -46.67 1.43
C LYS A 106 39.54 -45.43 1.94
N PHE A 107 40.27 -44.37 2.28
CA PHE A 107 39.69 -43.12 2.74
C PHE A 107 39.14 -42.33 1.55
N ILE A 108 39.92 -42.23 0.47
CA ILE A 108 39.49 -41.68 -0.81
C ILE A 108 38.33 -42.51 -1.39
N GLN A 109 38.37 -43.83 -1.30
CA GLN A 109 37.27 -44.71 -1.73
C GLN A 109 36.00 -44.51 -0.91
N LYS A 110 36.10 -44.23 0.39
CA LYS A 110 34.96 -43.81 1.20
C LYS A 110 34.40 -42.44 0.79
N ILE A 111 35.28 -41.48 0.48
CA ILE A 111 34.85 -40.15 0.00
C ILE A 111 34.21 -40.27 -1.39
N ILE A 112 34.78 -41.08 -2.29
CA ILE A 112 34.23 -41.39 -3.61
C ILE A 112 32.91 -42.13 -3.47
N GLU A 113 32.78 -43.12 -2.59
CA GLU A 113 31.51 -43.81 -2.32
C GLU A 113 30.46 -42.84 -1.80
N GLU A 114 30.82 -41.96 -0.85
CA GLU A 114 29.88 -40.98 -0.27
C GLU A 114 29.49 -39.89 -1.29
N ILE A 115 30.43 -39.42 -2.13
CA ILE A 115 30.20 -38.43 -3.20
C ILE A 115 29.44 -39.06 -4.38
N SER A 116 29.77 -40.28 -4.79
CA SER A 116 29.02 -41.05 -5.79
C SER A 116 27.63 -41.43 -5.30
N LEU A 117 27.40 -41.56 -3.99
CA LEU A 117 26.05 -41.67 -3.40
C LEU A 117 25.30 -40.32 -3.40
N GLN A 118 26.00 -39.19 -3.47
CA GLN A 118 25.42 -37.85 -3.53
C GLN A 118 25.15 -37.36 -4.97
N LEU A 119 25.91 -37.83 -5.98
CA LEU A 119 25.93 -37.32 -7.36
C LEU A 119 25.06 -38.09 -8.38
N ARG A 120 24.21 -39.05 -7.99
CA ARG A 120 23.40 -39.86 -8.95
C ARG A 120 22.20 -39.12 -9.57
N SER A 121 22.43 -37.96 -10.16
CA SER A 121 21.60 -37.47 -11.28
C SER A 121 22.48 -36.72 -12.29
N VAL A 122 23.16 -37.47 -13.14
CA VAL A 122 23.68 -36.93 -14.41
C VAL A 122 23.20 -37.86 -15.50
N ASP A 123 22.44 -37.31 -16.43
CA ASP A 123 21.98 -37.98 -17.63
C ASP A 123 23.21 -38.24 -18.55
N PHE A 124 23.63 -39.51 -18.65
CA PHE A 124 24.72 -39.91 -19.52
C PHE A 124 24.14 -40.31 -20.88
N ASN A 125 23.92 -39.33 -21.75
CA ASN A 125 23.73 -39.65 -23.16
C ASN A 125 25.12 -39.75 -23.81
N ALA A 126 25.64 -40.98 -23.92
CA ALA A 126 26.87 -41.23 -24.65
C ALA A 126 26.63 -40.96 -26.13
N ASP A 127 27.34 -39.99 -26.70
CA ASP A 127 27.33 -39.70 -28.13
C ASP A 127 27.80 -40.97 -28.90
N GLU A 128 27.04 -41.40 -29.91
CA GLU A 128 27.25 -42.63 -30.71
C GLU A 128 28.60 -42.69 -31.45
N LYS A 129 29.47 -41.68 -31.28
CA LYS A 129 30.79 -41.57 -31.91
C LYS A 129 31.97 -41.97 -31.00
N LEU A 130 31.73 -42.38 -29.75
CA LEU A 130 32.77 -42.81 -28.81
C LEU A 130 33.17 -44.29 -28.95
N VAL A 131 33.87 -44.63 -30.04
CA VAL A 131 34.31 -46.01 -30.31
C VAL A 131 35.35 -46.49 -29.28
N GLY A 132 35.02 -47.55 -28.54
CA GLY A 132 35.93 -48.26 -27.63
C GLY A 132 35.84 -47.85 -26.16
N MET A 133 35.00 -46.87 -25.82
CA MET A 133 34.66 -46.53 -24.43
C MET A 133 33.32 -47.12 -23.99
N GLU A 134 32.52 -47.71 -24.88
CA GLU A 134 31.18 -48.19 -24.54
C GLU A 134 31.18 -49.30 -23.47
N THR A 135 32.15 -50.22 -23.48
CA THR A 135 32.27 -51.27 -22.46
C THR A 135 32.63 -50.70 -21.10
N ARG A 136 33.56 -49.73 -21.03
CA ARG A 136 33.95 -49.10 -19.76
C ARG A 136 32.84 -48.21 -19.20
N VAL A 137 32.12 -47.50 -20.06
CA VAL A 137 30.93 -46.73 -19.66
C VAL A 137 29.82 -47.68 -19.19
N LYS A 138 29.57 -48.80 -19.86
CA LYS A 138 28.64 -49.85 -19.39
C LYS A 138 29.06 -50.48 -18.07
N ASP A 139 30.35 -50.71 -17.86
CA ASP A 139 30.88 -51.26 -16.60
C ASP A 139 30.75 -50.23 -15.45
N VAL A 140 30.99 -48.95 -15.71
CA VAL A 140 30.79 -47.87 -14.73
C VAL A 140 29.30 -47.66 -14.45
N VAL A 141 28.44 -47.61 -15.47
CA VAL A 141 26.97 -47.47 -15.33
C VAL A 141 26.38 -48.67 -14.58
N SER A 142 26.81 -49.89 -14.89
CA SER A 142 26.37 -51.11 -14.18
C SER A 142 26.89 -51.17 -12.74
N SER A 143 28.10 -50.69 -12.47
CA SER A 143 28.68 -50.57 -11.12
C SER A 143 28.03 -49.44 -10.29
N LEU A 144 27.55 -48.40 -10.96
CA LEU A 144 26.79 -47.30 -10.35
C LEU A 144 25.32 -47.68 -10.10
N GLU A 145 24.88 -48.89 -10.45
CA GLU A 145 23.51 -49.38 -10.23
C GLU A 145 22.43 -48.36 -10.65
N ILE A 146 22.68 -47.58 -11.70
CA ILE A 146 21.82 -46.48 -12.13
C ILE A 146 20.42 -47.00 -12.49
N ASP A 147 20.36 -48.19 -13.09
CA ASP A 147 19.11 -48.85 -13.51
C ASP A 147 18.40 -49.62 -12.37
N LYS A 148 18.88 -49.52 -11.12
CA LYS A 148 18.34 -50.24 -9.95
C LYS A 148 17.95 -49.27 -8.85
N PRO A 149 16.88 -48.50 -9.03
CA PRO A 149 16.48 -47.46 -8.09
C PRO A 149 16.20 -48.03 -6.69
N GLU A 150 15.82 -49.30 -6.55
CA GLU A 150 15.59 -49.96 -5.25
C GLU A 150 16.83 -50.04 -4.33
N LYS A 151 18.04 -49.89 -4.91
CA LYS A 151 19.30 -49.89 -4.17
C LYS A 151 19.81 -48.49 -3.82
N HIS A 152 19.16 -47.44 -4.32
CA HIS A 152 19.63 -46.08 -4.13
C HIS A 152 19.37 -45.60 -2.69
N SER A 153 20.35 -44.84 -2.16
CA SER A 153 20.23 -44.24 -0.84
C SER A 153 19.30 -43.02 -0.81
N ARG A 154 19.02 -42.44 -1.97
CA ARG A 154 18.19 -41.26 -2.14
C ARG A 154 17.25 -41.48 -3.33
N LEU A 155 15.96 -41.27 -3.11
CA LEU A 155 14.92 -41.42 -4.11
C LEU A 155 14.15 -40.11 -4.23
N TRP A 156 13.97 -39.61 -5.45
CA TRP A 156 13.13 -38.43 -5.72
C TRP A 156 12.35 -38.50 -7.05
N ILE A 157 12.51 -39.57 -7.83
CA ILE A 157 11.79 -39.77 -9.08
C ILE A 157 10.46 -40.44 -8.74
N ASP A 158 9.35 -39.78 -9.05
CA ASP A 158 8.04 -40.20 -8.58
C ASP A 158 7.72 -41.64 -9.02
N ASP A 159 7.81 -41.96 -10.31
CA ASP A 159 7.40 -43.26 -10.85
C ASP A 159 8.26 -44.43 -10.33
N GLU A 160 9.57 -44.23 -10.19
CA GLU A 160 10.46 -45.22 -9.54
C GLU A 160 10.07 -45.46 -8.08
N ILE A 161 9.77 -44.40 -7.33
CA ILE A 161 9.32 -44.52 -5.94
C ILE A 161 7.98 -45.26 -5.88
N LYS A 162 7.05 -44.99 -6.81
CA LYS A 162 5.78 -45.72 -6.89
C LYS A 162 6.02 -47.21 -7.07
N ASP A 163 6.87 -47.59 -8.01
CA ASP A 163 7.17 -48.99 -8.31
C ASP A 163 7.88 -49.68 -7.14
N ILE A 164 8.85 -49.00 -6.50
CA ILE A 164 9.55 -49.52 -5.33
C ILE A 164 8.57 -49.75 -4.16
N LEU A 165 7.67 -48.80 -3.91
CA LEU A 165 6.70 -48.89 -2.82
C LEU A 165 5.61 -49.94 -3.12
N ALA A 166 5.10 -49.99 -4.36
CA ALA A 166 4.09 -50.95 -4.83
C ALA A 166 4.58 -52.40 -4.74
N ASN A 167 5.83 -52.63 -5.11
CA ASN A 167 6.43 -53.96 -5.16
C ASN A 167 7.25 -54.33 -3.91
N ASP A 168 7.22 -53.50 -2.86
CA ASP A 168 7.94 -53.75 -1.59
C ASP A 168 9.46 -53.99 -1.78
N LEU A 169 10.07 -53.23 -2.69
CA LEU A 169 11.49 -53.34 -3.08
C LEU A 169 12.42 -52.47 -2.23
N GLY A 170 11.88 -51.66 -1.32
CA GLY A 170 12.66 -50.77 -0.46
C GLY A 170 13.73 -51.51 0.35
N THR A 171 14.91 -50.91 0.51
CA THR A 171 16.04 -51.50 1.23
C THR A 171 16.50 -50.63 2.39
N LYS A 172 17.34 -51.20 3.27
CA LYS A 172 17.99 -50.43 4.35
C LYS A 172 18.98 -49.38 3.84
N ALA A 173 19.38 -49.43 2.56
CA ALA A 173 20.26 -48.42 1.98
C ALA A 173 19.56 -47.07 1.80
N THR A 174 18.24 -47.08 1.62
CA THR A 174 17.42 -45.88 1.41
C THR A 174 17.35 -45.01 2.68
N ARG A 175 17.88 -43.78 2.56
CA ARG A 175 17.98 -42.76 3.62
C ARG A 175 17.14 -41.52 3.33
N TYR A 176 16.82 -41.25 2.07
CA TYR A 176 16.09 -40.06 1.63
C TYR A 176 15.00 -40.44 0.63
N ILE A 177 13.79 -39.93 0.85
CA ILE A 177 12.67 -40.03 -0.09
C ILE A 177 11.99 -38.67 -0.21
N GLN A 178 11.80 -38.23 -1.44
CA GLN A 178 10.93 -37.11 -1.78
C GLN A 178 9.98 -37.53 -2.90
N PHE A 179 8.67 -37.38 -2.67
CA PHE A 179 7.67 -37.97 -3.56
C PHE A 179 6.39 -37.14 -3.62
N ARG A 180 5.70 -37.12 -4.77
CA ARG A 180 4.34 -36.59 -4.92
C ARG A 180 3.31 -37.72 -4.90
N LEU A 181 2.36 -37.63 -3.97
CA LEU A 181 1.32 -38.66 -3.72
C LEU A 181 0.23 -38.79 -4.80
N MET A 182 0.50 -38.43 -6.06
CA MET A 182 -0.51 -38.51 -7.12
C MET A 182 -0.75 -39.96 -7.55
N GLY A 183 -1.93 -40.50 -7.24
CA GLY A 183 -2.41 -41.80 -7.73
C GLY A 183 -1.94 -43.04 -6.95
N CYS A 184 -1.23 -42.89 -5.83
CA CYS A 184 -0.79 -44.01 -5.00
C CYS A 184 -1.68 -44.21 -3.77
N ASN A 185 -2.12 -45.44 -3.51
CA ASN A 185 -2.84 -45.77 -2.27
C ASN A 185 -1.89 -45.65 -1.06
N PHE A 186 -2.31 -44.99 0.03
CA PHE A 186 -1.51 -44.86 1.25
C PHE A 186 -1.16 -46.22 1.87
N GLU A 187 -2.01 -47.25 1.73
CA GLU A 187 -1.69 -48.60 2.22
C GLU A 187 -0.44 -49.17 1.53
N ILE A 188 -0.27 -48.90 0.22
CA ILE A 188 0.92 -49.29 -0.55
C ILE A 188 2.15 -48.57 -0.02
N VAL A 189 2.04 -47.25 0.17
CA VAL A 189 3.14 -46.42 0.68
C VAL A 189 3.57 -46.90 2.07
N MET A 190 2.62 -47.11 2.98
CA MET A 190 2.88 -47.58 4.34
C MET A 190 3.50 -48.98 4.35
N LYS A 191 3.08 -49.87 3.44
CA LYS A 191 3.68 -51.20 3.28
C LYS A 191 5.13 -51.10 2.79
N GLY A 192 5.40 -50.33 1.74
CA GLY A 192 6.72 -50.22 1.12
C GLY A 192 7.79 -49.56 2.00
N LEU A 193 7.39 -48.64 2.90
CA LEU A 193 8.33 -47.96 3.80
C LEU A 193 8.92 -48.87 4.89
N ARG A 194 8.28 -50.00 5.22
CA ARG A 194 8.66 -50.88 6.35
C ARG A 194 10.08 -51.43 6.29
N LYS A 195 10.60 -51.69 5.09
CA LYS A 195 11.96 -52.25 4.91
C LYS A 195 13.06 -51.18 4.99
N MET A 196 12.71 -49.90 4.87
CA MET A 196 13.64 -48.77 4.81
C MET A 196 14.03 -48.28 6.20
N LYS A 197 14.61 -49.17 7.02
CA LYS A 197 14.83 -48.93 8.46
C LYS A 197 15.80 -47.79 8.79
N GLU A 198 16.64 -47.38 7.83
CA GLU A 198 17.62 -46.28 7.97
C GLU A 198 17.13 -44.96 7.35
N LEU A 199 15.85 -44.86 6.99
CA LEU A 199 15.27 -43.65 6.40
C LEU A 199 15.38 -42.48 7.39
N ARG A 200 16.02 -41.39 6.95
CA ARG A 200 16.23 -40.17 7.73
C ARG A 200 15.37 -39.00 7.26
N PHE A 201 15.05 -38.97 5.97
CA PHE A 201 14.29 -37.89 5.36
C PHE A 201 13.13 -38.45 4.54
N LEU A 202 11.91 -38.05 4.89
CA LEU A 202 10.70 -38.38 4.17
C LEU A 202 9.92 -37.11 3.88
N HIS A 203 9.75 -36.79 2.60
CA HIS A 203 8.94 -35.67 2.15
C HIS A 203 7.88 -36.15 1.16
N MET A 204 6.62 -36.01 1.54
CA MET A 204 5.48 -36.32 0.71
C MET A 204 4.66 -35.07 0.44
N SER A 205 4.61 -34.69 -0.84
CA SER A 205 3.91 -33.48 -1.29
C SER A 205 2.60 -33.81 -2.03
N ARG A 206 1.69 -32.84 -1.97
CA ARG A 206 0.33 -32.76 -2.52
C ARG A 206 -0.05 -33.85 -3.53
N GLY A 207 -0.95 -34.75 -3.10
CA GLY A 207 -1.78 -35.60 -3.96
C GLY A 207 -3.27 -35.30 -3.71
N ILE A 208 -4.10 -35.24 -4.75
CA ILE A 208 -5.56 -35.13 -4.59
C ILE A 208 -6.05 -36.51 -4.12
N MET A 209 -6.63 -36.60 -2.92
CA MET A 209 -7.12 -37.87 -2.37
C MET A 209 -8.58 -37.80 -1.93
N HIS A 210 -9.30 -38.90 -2.15
CA HIS A 210 -10.73 -39.05 -1.91
C HIS A 210 -11.07 -40.01 -0.76
N THR A 211 -10.07 -40.60 -0.08
CA THR A 211 -10.30 -41.57 1.00
C THR A 211 -9.59 -41.14 2.27
N PHE A 212 -10.37 -40.99 3.34
CA PHE A 212 -9.93 -40.62 4.67
C PHE A 212 -10.38 -41.67 5.69
N GLY A 213 -9.57 -41.90 6.72
CA GLY A 213 -9.96 -42.70 7.89
C GLY A 213 -9.71 -44.21 7.73
N GLY A 214 -8.55 -44.66 8.23
CA GLY A 214 -8.27 -46.07 8.48
C GLY A 214 -7.62 -46.25 9.84
N GLU A 215 -7.86 -47.39 10.49
CA GLU A 215 -7.07 -47.83 11.64
C GLU A 215 -5.67 -48.25 11.20
N TRP A 216 -4.71 -48.20 12.14
CA TRP A 216 -3.37 -48.74 11.91
C TRP A 216 -3.45 -50.24 11.63
N LYS A 217 -3.28 -50.63 10.36
CA LYS A 217 -3.21 -52.05 9.96
C LYS A 217 -1.80 -52.63 10.10
N TYR A 218 -0.81 -51.80 10.42
CA TYR A 218 0.60 -52.09 10.19
C TYR A 218 1.48 -51.52 11.31
N ASP A 219 2.23 -52.40 11.98
CA ASP A 219 3.24 -52.00 12.97
C ASP A 219 4.54 -51.51 12.31
N ASN A 220 5.26 -50.63 13.02
CA ASN A 220 6.63 -50.18 12.69
C ASN A 220 6.78 -49.54 11.30
N VAL A 221 5.79 -48.74 10.87
CA VAL A 221 5.83 -48.12 9.54
C VAL A 221 6.85 -46.99 9.45
N PHE A 222 6.99 -46.19 10.51
CA PHE A 222 7.98 -45.12 10.57
C PHE A 222 9.26 -45.59 11.26
N PRO A 223 10.43 -45.49 10.61
CA PRO A 223 11.69 -45.86 11.25
C PRO A 223 12.15 -44.81 12.26
N ASN A 224 12.66 -45.26 13.41
CA ASN A 224 13.20 -44.39 14.46
C ASN A 224 14.48 -43.63 14.06
N ALA A 225 15.05 -43.92 12.88
CA ALA A 225 16.14 -43.16 12.27
C ALA A 225 15.67 -41.83 11.64
N LEU A 226 14.35 -41.61 11.48
CA LEU A 226 13.79 -40.40 10.87
C LEU A 226 14.20 -39.15 11.65
N GLN A 227 14.68 -38.16 10.88
CA GLN A 227 15.06 -36.83 11.34
C GLN A 227 14.14 -35.76 10.75
N TYR A 228 13.61 -35.98 9.53
CA TYR A 228 12.70 -35.09 8.84
C TYR A 228 11.51 -35.88 8.32
N LEU A 229 10.31 -35.48 8.72
CA LEU A 229 9.05 -36.03 8.25
C LEU A 229 8.14 -34.90 7.83
N HIS A 230 7.89 -34.77 6.53
CA HIS A 230 6.87 -33.90 5.96
C HIS A 230 5.86 -34.74 5.20
N TRP A 231 4.60 -34.71 5.62
CA TRP A 231 3.54 -35.48 5.01
C TRP A 231 2.28 -34.63 4.91
N TYR A 232 2.15 -33.94 3.78
CA TYR A 232 0.95 -33.15 3.47
C TYR A 232 -0.27 -34.07 3.33
N TRP A 233 -1.41 -33.71 3.94
CA TRP A 233 -2.62 -34.54 3.94
C TRP A 233 -2.43 -35.93 4.56
N TYR A 234 -1.72 -35.99 5.69
CA TYR A 234 -1.55 -37.24 6.41
C TYR A 234 -2.92 -37.86 6.80
N PRO A 235 -3.22 -39.11 6.39
CA PRO A 235 -4.59 -39.63 6.38
C PRO A 235 -5.05 -40.23 7.71
N PHE A 236 -4.13 -40.47 8.64
CA PHE A 236 -4.43 -41.05 9.94
C PHE A 236 -4.64 -39.98 11.01
N TRP A 237 -5.38 -40.35 12.05
CA TRP A 237 -5.79 -39.44 13.11
C TRP A 237 -4.76 -39.28 14.25
N CYS A 238 -3.67 -40.05 14.23
CA CYS A 238 -2.52 -39.97 15.14
C CYS A 238 -1.28 -40.64 14.52
N LEU A 239 -0.09 -40.39 15.08
CA LEU A 239 1.12 -41.18 14.81
C LEU A 239 1.11 -42.49 15.61
N PRO A 240 1.71 -43.57 15.10
CA PRO A 240 1.62 -44.88 15.74
C PRO A 240 2.46 -44.91 17.02
N ASN A 241 2.00 -45.65 18.03
CA ASN A 241 2.73 -45.77 19.30
C ASN A 241 4.15 -46.36 19.10
N THR A 242 4.31 -47.25 18.12
CA THR A 242 5.58 -47.89 17.74
C THR A 242 6.68 -46.90 17.30
N PHE A 243 6.31 -45.73 16.80
CA PHE A 243 7.27 -44.70 16.39
C PHE A 243 7.74 -43.86 17.58
N GLN A 244 8.99 -44.04 17.99
CA GLN A 244 9.58 -43.37 19.15
C GLN A 244 10.00 -41.92 18.87
N ALA A 245 10.27 -41.58 17.60
CA ALA A 245 10.65 -40.23 17.16
C ALA A 245 11.86 -39.58 17.87
N ASN A 246 12.70 -40.36 18.55
CA ASN A 246 13.87 -39.86 19.32
C ASN A 246 14.89 -39.07 18.48
N ASN A 247 14.93 -39.30 17.16
CA ASN A 247 15.82 -38.61 16.24
C ASN A 247 15.14 -37.49 15.44
N LEU A 248 13.84 -37.30 15.62
CA LEU A 248 13.04 -36.39 14.81
C LEU A 248 13.40 -34.93 15.14
N VAL A 249 13.78 -34.19 14.11
CA VAL A 249 14.13 -32.76 14.16
C VAL A 249 12.98 -31.91 13.62
N THR A 250 12.33 -32.38 12.55
CA THR A 250 11.23 -31.68 11.89
C THR A 250 10.06 -32.64 11.67
N LEU A 251 8.88 -32.24 12.15
CA LEU A 251 7.61 -32.90 11.87
C LEU A 251 6.66 -31.88 11.25
N LYS A 252 6.22 -32.14 10.02
CA LYS A 252 5.27 -31.30 9.29
C LYS A 252 4.17 -32.17 8.69
N MET A 253 2.93 -31.95 9.09
CA MET A 253 1.77 -32.71 8.62
C MET A 253 0.59 -31.76 8.44
N GLU A 254 0.80 -30.74 7.61
CA GLU A 254 -0.24 -29.76 7.30
C GLU A 254 -1.43 -30.43 6.61
N TRP A 255 -2.63 -29.96 6.94
CA TRP A 255 -3.92 -30.45 6.42
C TRP A 255 -4.16 -31.93 6.69
N SER A 256 -3.70 -32.44 7.85
CA SER A 256 -3.87 -33.83 8.24
C SER A 256 -5.18 -34.08 9.00
N ASN A 257 -5.55 -35.35 9.15
CA ASN A 257 -6.67 -35.74 10.01
C ASN A 257 -6.27 -35.93 11.48
N ILE A 258 -5.08 -35.47 11.88
CA ILE A 258 -4.55 -35.68 13.22
C ILE A 258 -5.46 -35.01 14.26
N LYS A 259 -6.05 -35.84 15.13
CA LYS A 259 -6.87 -35.42 16.27
C LYS A 259 -6.09 -35.35 17.58
N GLN A 260 -5.08 -36.22 17.69
CA GLN A 260 -4.10 -36.30 18.78
C GLN A 260 -2.75 -36.71 18.20
N LEU A 261 -1.63 -36.23 18.75
CA LEU A 261 -0.32 -36.47 18.16
C LEU A 261 0.09 -37.95 18.18
N TRP A 262 -0.12 -38.65 19.30
CA TRP A 262 0.29 -40.03 19.50
C TRP A 262 -0.92 -40.94 19.73
N GLU A 263 -0.89 -42.14 19.16
CA GLU A 263 -1.82 -43.21 19.46
C GLU A 263 -1.82 -43.53 20.97
N GLY A 264 -3.00 -43.76 21.55
CA GLY A 264 -3.15 -44.02 22.99
C GLY A 264 -3.01 -42.78 23.90
N GLY A 265 -2.71 -41.60 23.36
CA GLY A 265 -2.59 -40.36 24.14
C GLY A 265 -1.30 -40.28 24.98
N GLU A 266 -0.30 -41.09 24.67
CA GLU A 266 0.99 -41.09 25.38
C GLU A 266 1.77 -39.78 25.16
N SER A 267 2.35 -39.24 26.22
CA SER A 267 3.30 -38.13 26.15
C SER A 267 4.71 -38.64 25.89
N LYS A 268 5.37 -38.13 24.85
CA LYS A 268 6.74 -38.53 24.45
C LYS A 268 7.71 -37.37 24.59
N VAL A 269 8.94 -37.67 25.04
CA VAL A 269 10.02 -36.67 25.20
C VAL A 269 10.77 -36.49 23.88
N LEU A 270 10.50 -35.40 23.15
CA LEU A 270 11.07 -35.15 21.83
C LEU A 270 12.31 -34.25 21.91
N ASN A 271 13.42 -34.82 22.38
CA ASN A 271 14.65 -34.07 22.67
C ASN A 271 15.31 -33.40 21.45
N LYS A 272 15.13 -33.90 20.24
CA LYS A 272 15.76 -33.30 19.03
C LYS A 272 14.80 -32.43 18.21
N LEU A 273 13.51 -32.44 18.53
CA LEU A 273 12.50 -31.76 17.74
C LEU A 273 12.69 -30.25 17.84
N LYS A 274 12.77 -29.61 16.68
CA LYS A 274 12.91 -28.16 16.51
C LYS A 274 11.68 -27.54 15.85
N ILE A 275 11.04 -28.24 14.94
CA ILE A 275 9.91 -27.74 14.16
C ILE A 275 8.76 -28.73 14.25
N LEU A 276 7.61 -28.25 14.71
CA LEU A 276 6.33 -28.96 14.65
C LEU A 276 5.31 -28.11 13.91
N ASP A 277 4.82 -28.62 12.78
CA ASP A 277 3.75 -28.00 12.00
C ASP A 277 2.61 -29.00 11.80
N LEU A 278 1.47 -28.76 12.44
CA LEU A 278 0.24 -29.52 12.29
C LEU A 278 -0.88 -28.61 11.81
N SER A 279 -0.57 -27.56 11.04
CA SER A 279 -1.55 -26.58 10.59
C SER A 279 -2.70 -27.24 9.83
N TYR A 280 -3.92 -26.74 10.01
CA TYR A 280 -5.15 -27.20 9.37
C TYR A 280 -5.50 -28.67 9.68
N SER A 281 -5.09 -29.17 10.84
CA SER A 281 -5.44 -30.51 11.30
C SER A 281 -6.71 -30.52 12.17
N GLU A 282 -7.31 -31.69 12.38
CA GLU A 282 -8.47 -31.90 13.26
C GLU A 282 -8.10 -31.96 14.77
N LEU A 283 -7.00 -31.30 15.15
CA LEU A 283 -6.40 -31.42 16.48
C LEU A 283 -7.33 -30.84 17.54
N THR A 284 -7.65 -31.63 18.57
CA THR A 284 -8.51 -31.20 19.68
C THR A 284 -7.73 -30.85 20.94
N THR A 285 -6.68 -31.62 21.21
CA THR A 285 -5.74 -31.45 22.32
C THR A 285 -4.32 -31.69 21.82
N LEU A 286 -3.34 -30.98 22.39
CA LEU A 286 -1.94 -31.26 22.14
C LEU A 286 -1.16 -31.22 23.45
N ASP A 287 -0.50 -32.34 23.76
CA ASP A 287 0.55 -32.42 24.76
C ASP A 287 1.89 -32.61 24.05
N LEU A 288 2.81 -31.65 24.25
CA LEU A 288 4.16 -31.68 23.68
C LEU A 288 5.17 -32.39 24.60
N GLY A 289 4.74 -32.79 25.80
CA GLY A 289 5.62 -33.30 26.84
C GLY A 289 6.82 -32.39 27.09
N SER A 290 7.95 -32.98 27.48
CA SER A 290 9.22 -32.26 27.56
C SER A 290 9.88 -32.20 26.17
N SER A 291 9.57 -31.15 25.39
CA SER A 291 10.21 -30.85 24.10
C SER A 291 11.14 -29.62 24.21
N PRO A 292 12.33 -29.73 24.83
CA PRO A 292 13.13 -28.59 25.25
C PRO A 292 13.80 -27.82 24.10
N ASN A 293 13.94 -28.45 22.93
CA ASN A 293 14.61 -27.89 21.76
C ASN A 293 13.64 -27.35 20.70
N LEU A 294 12.34 -27.33 20.97
CA LEU A 294 11.35 -26.82 20.03
C LEU A 294 11.56 -25.32 19.79
N GLU A 295 11.74 -24.94 18.53
CA GLU A 295 11.97 -23.56 18.07
C GLU A 295 10.73 -22.99 17.38
N VAL A 296 9.99 -23.81 16.63
CA VAL A 296 8.80 -23.41 15.85
C VAL A 296 7.64 -24.35 16.14
N LEU A 297 6.50 -23.78 16.52
CA LEU A 297 5.22 -24.47 16.68
C LEU A 297 4.15 -23.79 15.81
N SER A 298 3.59 -24.52 14.84
CA SER A 298 2.48 -24.05 14.01
C SER A 298 1.29 -24.99 14.09
N LEU A 299 0.18 -24.49 14.64
CA LEU A 299 -1.13 -25.15 14.73
C LEU A 299 -2.21 -24.29 14.06
N ARG A 300 -1.81 -23.48 13.08
CA ARG A 300 -2.70 -22.56 12.36
C ARG A 300 -3.87 -23.32 11.76
N GLY A 301 -5.10 -22.87 12.00
CA GLY A 301 -6.30 -23.46 11.41
C GLY A 301 -6.77 -24.76 12.08
N CYS A 302 -6.18 -25.16 13.22
CA CYS A 302 -6.71 -26.24 14.06
C CYS A 302 -7.95 -25.75 14.82
N ARG A 303 -9.09 -25.71 14.11
CA ARG A 303 -10.33 -25.05 14.57
C ARG A 303 -10.99 -25.73 15.76
N ASP A 304 -10.65 -26.96 16.08
CA ASP A 304 -11.22 -27.70 17.21
C ASP A 304 -10.25 -27.81 18.40
N LEU A 305 -9.10 -27.16 18.31
CA LEU A 305 -8.11 -27.13 19.38
C LEU A 305 -8.63 -26.29 20.55
N VAL A 306 -8.98 -26.96 21.64
CA VAL A 306 -9.53 -26.35 22.87
C VAL A 306 -8.54 -26.33 24.02
N GLN A 307 -7.53 -27.19 23.98
CA GLN A 307 -6.52 -27.33 25.03
C GLN A 307 -5.13 -27.53 24.43
N LEU A 308 -4.16 -26.77 24.95
CA LEU A 308 -2.74 -26.89 24.64
C LEU A 308 -2.00 -27.03 25.96
N ASP A 309 -1.65 -28.26 26.32
CA ASP A 309 -1.04 -28.55 27.61
C ASP A 309 0.47 -28.29 27.58
N THR A 310 0.93 -27.59 28.62
CA THR A 310 2.34 -27.43 29.01
C THR A 310 3.31 -27.10 27.88
N LEU A 311 3.39 -25.80 27.53
CA LEU A 311 4.62 -25.20 26.97
C LEU A 311 5.78 -25.15 28.01
N ASN A 312 5.56 -25.69 29.21
CA ASN A 312 6.55 -25.85 30.26
C ASN A 312 7.71 -26.71 29.76
N GLY A 313 8.85 -26.06 29.50
CA GLY A 313 10.07 -26.71 29.05
C GLY A 313 10.54 -26.27 27.66
N CYS A 314 9.65 -25.71 26.82
CA CYS A 314 9.97 -25.23 25.47
C CYS A 314 10.68 -23.87 25.47
N ARG A 315 11.81 -23.75 26.19
CA ARG A 315 12.55 -22.50 26.41
C ARG A 315 13.21 -21.95 25.15
N LYS A 316 13.32 -22.74 24.07
CA LYS A 316 13.89 -22.33 22.79
C LYS A 316 12.86 -21.87 21.77
N LEU A 317 11.58 -21.80 22.13
CA LEU A 317 10.53 -21.32 21.22
C LEU A 317 10.82 -19.89 20.76
N LYS A 318 10.87 -19.74 19.44
CA LYS A 318 11.04 -18.48 18.71
C LYS A 318 9.77 -18.08 17.97
N SER A 319 9.02 -19.06 17.44
CA SER A 319 7.82 -18.78 16.66
C SER A 319 6.66 -19.69 17.08
N ILE A 320 5.51 -19.06 17.31
CA ILE A 320 4.25 -19.74 17.64
C ILE A 320 3.15 -19.18 16.73
N ASP A 321 2.47 -20.06 15.99
CA ASP A 321 1.26 -19.74 15.24
C ASP A 321 0.09 -20.62 15.72
N LEU A 322 -0.86 -20.01 16.43
CA LEU A 322 -2.09 -20.65 16.91
C LEU A 322 -3.33 -19.99 16.29
N SER A 323 -3.16 -19.32 15.14
CA SER A 323 -4.22 -18.60 14.45
C SER A 323 -5.39 -19.54 14.11
N ASN A 324 -6.63 -19.05 14.15
CA ASN A 324 -7.84 -19.81 13.88
C ASN A 324 -8.05 -21.03 14.82
N SER A 325 -7.60 -20.95 16.07
CA SER A 325 -7.87 -21.94 17.12
C SER A 325 -9.04 -21.54 18.03
N LYS A 326 -9.59 -22.50 18.78
CA LYS A 326 -10.64 -22.29 19.81
C LYS A 326 -10.07 -22.23 21.23
N LEU A 327 -8.77 -21.99 21.38
CA LEU A 327 -8.10 -21.87 22.68
C LEU A 327 -8.68 -20.68 23.46
N LYS A 328 -9.13 -20.94 24.70
CA LYS A 328 -9.65 -19.91 25.60
C LYS A 328 -8.58 -19.22 26.41
N THR A 329 -7.56 -19.98 26.82
CA THR A 329 -6.42 -19.52 27.61
C THR A 329 -5.15 -19.99 26.94
N ILE A 330 -4.16 -19.09 26.82
CA ILE A 330 -2.82 -19.42 26.33
C ILE A 330 -1.81 -18.91 27.36
N ASP A 331 -1.02 -19.82 27.92
CA ASP A 331 0.05 -19.48 28.86
C ASP A 331 1.43 -19.56 28.18
N LEU A 332 1.98 -18.39 27.85
CA LEU A 332 3.29 -18.24 27.21
C LEU A 332 4.39 -17.86 28.19
N ARG A 333 4.16 -17.81 29.50
CA ARG A 333 5.19 -17.43 30.50
C ARG A 333 6.54 -18.15 30.35
N PRO A 334 6.62 -19.43 29.93
CA PRO A 334 7.88 -20.12 29.69
C PRO A 334 8.64 -19.67 28.42
N ALA A 335 7.97 -19.07 27.43
CA ALA A 335 8.48 -18.76 26.09
C ALA A 335 9.23 -17.41 26.05
N VAL A 336 10.25 -17.24 26.89
CA VAL A 336 10.99 -15.97 27.05
C VAL A 336 11.79 -15.53 25.81
N ASN A 337 12.07 -16.45 24.89
CA ASN A 337 12.87 -16.22 23.67
C ASN A 337 12.02 -15.98 22.41
N LEU A 338 10.71 -15.79 22.57
CA LEU A 338 9.78 -15.63 21.46
C LEU A 338 10.13 -14.42 20.59
N GLU A 339 10.18 -14.63 19.29
CA GLU A 339 10.43 -13.63 18.24
C GLU A 339 9.14 -13.28 17.48
N LEU A 340 8.29 -14.29 17.21
CA LEU A 340 7.06 -14.17 16.44
C LEU A 340 5.90 -14.85 17.17
N LEU A 341 4.78 -14.13 17.34
CA LEU A 341 3.55 -14.68 17.91
C LEU A 341 2.36 -14.35 17.01
N HIS A 342 1.76 -15.38 16.42
CA HIS A 342 0.61 -15.26 15.52
C HIS A 342 -0.63 -15.90 16.13
N LEU A 343 -1.61 -15.06 16.47
CA LEU A 343 -2.89 -15.38 17.10
C LEU A 343 -4.02 -14.72 16.31
N GLN A 344 -4.03 -14.90 14.98
CA GLN A 344 -5.05 -14.30 14.12
C GLN A 344 -6.35 -15.09 14.21
N ASP A 345 -7.50 -14.41 14.22
CA ASP A 345 -8.83 -15.02 14.26
C ASP A 345 -9.07 -15.96 15.46
N CYS A 346 -8.50 -15.61 16.61
CA CYS A 346 -8.64 -16.35 17.87
C CYS A 346 -9.93 -15.96 18.63
N ASN A 347 -11.08 -16.20 18.01
CA ASN A 347 -12.41 -15.74 18.47
C ASN A 347 -12.84 -16.26 19.85
N ALA A 348 -12.21 -17.31 20.38
CA ALA A 348 -12.51 -17.88 21.70
C ALA A 348 -11.53 -17.45 22.79
N LEU A 349 -10.45 -16.74 22.45
CA LEU A 349 -9.37 -16.39 23.37
C LEU A 349 -9.81 -15.28 24.32
N VAL A 350 -9.84 -15.58 25.62
CA VAL A 350 -10.25 -14.68 26.71
C VAL A 350 -9.07 -14.32 27.60
N GLU A 351 -8.03 -15.15 27.65
CA GLU A 351 -6.88 -14.98 28.54
C GLU A 351 -5.56 -15.31 27.84
N LEU A 352 -4.59 -14.39 27.89
CA LEU A 352 -3.26 -14.55 27.32
C LEU A 352 -2.21 -14.09 28.33
N HIS A 353 -1.35 -15.03 28.76
CA HIS A 353 -0.25 -14.73 29.67
C HIS A 353 1.07 -14.62 28.91
N MET A 354 1.54 -13.40 28.70
CA MET A 354 2.86 -13.15 28.14
C MET A 354 3.95 -13.27 29.23
N PRO A 355 5.19 -13.64 28.87
CA PRO A 355 6.34 -13.51 29.78
C PRO A 355 6.52 -12.05 30.23
N GLY A 356 6.95 -11.87 31.48
CA GLY A 356 7.23 -10.52 32.01
C GLY A 356 8.33 -9.78 31.24
N LYS A 357 9.25 -10.51 30.61
CA LYS A 357 10.29 -9.99 29.70
C LYS A 357 10.36 -10.86 28.44
N CYS A 358 10.08 -10.26 27.29
CA CYS A 358 10.16 -10.87 25.96
C CYS A 358 11.06 -10.01 25.07
N LEU A 359 12.37 -10.07 25.33
CA LEU A 359 13.33 -9.15 24.71
C LEU A 359 13.48 -9.37 23.20
N ASN A 360 13.21 -10.57 22.69
CA ASN A 360 13.39 -10.90 21.28
C ASN A 360 12.12 -10.71 20.43
N LEU A 361 10.97 -10.39 21.05
CA LEU A 361 9.70 -10.33 20.34
C LEU A 361 9.71 -9.19 19.34
N VAL A 362 9.60 -9.51 18.05
CA VAL A 362 9.59 -8.57 16.93
C VAL A 362 8.17 -8.31 16.45
N SER A 363 7.34 -9.35 16.40
CA SER A 363 5.97 -9.27 15.87
C SER A 363 4.97 -9.99 16.77
N LEU A 364 3.89 -9.28 17.10
CA LEU A 364 2.73 -9.79 17.81
C LEU A 364 1.46 -9.50 16.98
N THR A 365 0.81 -10.56 16.49
CA THR A 365 -0.50 -10.45 15.85
C THR A 365 -1.52 -11.19 16.69
N LEU A 366 -2.56 -10.50 17.12
CA LEU A 366 -3.63 -11.02 17.95
C LEU A 366 -4.92 -10.36 17.48
N THR A 367 -5.61 -11.01 16.55
CA THR A 367 -6.78 -10.41 15.90
C THR A 367 -8.05 -11.18 16.21
N SER A 368 -9.17 -10.46 16.19
CA SER A 368 -10.51 -11.04 16.42
C SER A 368 -10.58 -11.87 17.70
N SER A 369 -10.05 -11.35 18.82
CA SER A 369 -10.09 -12.04 20.13
C SER A 369 -11.15 -11.46 21.07
N GLN A 370 -11.52 -12.22 22.11
CA GLN A 370 -12.42 -11.78 23.20
C GLN A 370 -11.64 -11.26 24.42
N LEU A 371 -10.34 -10.96 24.26
CA LEU A 371 -9.50 -10.44 25.33
C LEU A 371 -10.00 -9.06 25.76
N ARG A 372 -10.21 -8.88 27.07
CA ARG A 372 -10.54 -7.58 27.67
C ARG A 372 -9.30 -6.76 28.01
N THR A 373 -8.24 -7.43 28.45
CA THR A 373 -7.00 -6.80 28.90
C THR A 373 -5.82 -7.50 28.25
N LEU A 374 -4.85 -6.73 27.76
CA LEU A 374 -3.60 -7.28 27.23
C LEU A 374 -2.39 -6.66 27.94
N HIS A 375 -1.59 -7.51 28.58
CA HIS A 375 -0.29 -7.15 29.15
C HIS A 375 0.81 -7.75 28.30
N ILE A 376 1.52 -6.91 27.52
CA ILE A 376 2.61 -7.40 26.65
C ILE A 376 3.98 -7.49 27.37
N GLY A 377 4.08 -7.03 28.62
CA GLY A 377 5.33 -7.06 29.40
C GLY A 377 6.42 -6.15 28.81
N GLN A 378 7.68 -6.41 29.15
CA GLN A 378 8.83 -5.68 28.59
C GLN A 378 9.24 -6.25 27.23
N THR A 379 8.88 -5.55 26.15
CA THR A 379 9.12 -5.97 24.74
C THR A 379 9.80 -4.86 23.92
N PRO A 380 11.07 -4.52 24.21
CA PRO A 380 11.71 -3.36 23.60
C PRO A 380 12.04 -3.48 22.11
N ASN A 381 12.11 -4.71 21.60
CA ASN A 381 12.36 -4.99 20.19
C ASN A 381 11.08 -5.21 19.37
N LEU A 382 9.89 -4.99 19.95
CA LEU A 382 8.63 -5.14 19.23
C LEU A 382 8.54 -4.07 18.14
N GLU A 383 8.41 -4.50 16.89
CA GLU A 383 8.29 -3.63 15.71
C GLU A 383 6.85 -3.58 15.20
N TYR A 384 6.11 -4.69 15.30
CA TYR A 384 4.74 -4.84 14.80
C TYR A 384 3.80 -5.35 15.89
N LEU A 385 2.74 -4.57 16.18
CA LEU A 385 1.65 -4.95 17.06
C LEU A 385 0.31 -4.79 16.34
N ASP A 386 -0.40 -5.89 16.11
CA ASP A 386 -1.71 -5.89 15.46
C ASP A 386 -2.77 -6.56 16.34
N LEU A 387 -3.67 -5.73 16.85
CA LEU A 387 -4.81 -6.06 17.71
C LEU A 387 -6.16 -5.83 17.00
N ASN A 388 -6.18 -5.86 15.67
CA ASN A 388 -7.38 -5.54 14.91
C ASN A 388 -8.57 -6.45 15.26
N ASN A 389 -9.78 -5.91 15.18
CA ASN A 389 -11.03 -6.62 15.47
C ASN A 389 -11.12 -7.21 16.89
N CYS A 390 -10.29 -6.76 17.85
CA CYS A 390 -10.42 -7.14 19.25
C CYS A 390 -11.51 -6.29 19.92
N TYR A 391 -12.77 -6.59 19.58
CA TYR A 391 -13.94 -5.80 19.98
C TYR A 391 -14.17 -5.74 21.48
N ASP A 392 -13.57 -6.60 22.29
CA ASP A 392 -13.73 -6.60 23.75
C ASP A 392 -12.54 -5.98 24.50
N LEU A 393 -11.48 -5.57 23.79
CA LEU A 393 -10.27 -5.01 24.39
C LEU A 393 -10.56 -3.64 24.99
N GLU A 394 -10.54 -3.57 26.32
CA GLU A 394 -10.81 -2.39 27.15
C GLU A 394 -9.53 -1.77 27.72
N ASP A 395 -8.48 -2.57 27.93
CA ASP A 395 -7.18 -2.11 28.46
C ASP A 395 -6.00 -2.74 27.71
N LEU A 396 -4.99 -1.91 27.42
CA LEU A 396 -3.75 -2.30 26.75
C LEU A 396 -2.57 -1.73 27.54
N HIS A 397 -1.86 -2.61 28.23
CA HIS A 397 -0.67 -2.26 28.99
C HIS A 397 0.59 -2.54 28.16
N MET A 398 1.09 -1.48 27.53
CA MET A 398 2.45 -1.46 26.95
C MET A 398 3.41 -0.97 28.03
N ALA A 399 4.42 -1.77 28.40
CA ALA A 399 5.45 -1.32 29.34
C ALA A 399 6.26 -0.17 28.72
N ASP A 400 6.95 0.60 29.58
CA ASP A 400 7.64 1.86 29.28
C ASP A 400 8.74 1.84 28.17
N LYS A 401 8.86 0.81 27.32
CA LYS A 401 10.02 0.65 26.42
C LYS A 401 9.74 0.03 25.06
N CYS A 402 8.57 0.16 24.42
CA CYS A 402 8.37 -0.29 23.02
C CYS A 402 9.08 0.63 22.00
N LEU A 403 10.38 0.85 22.17
CA LEU A 403 11.18 1.83 21.47
C LEU A 403 11.26 1.57 19.96
N LYS A 404 11.23 0.30 19.53
CA LYS A 404 11.30 -0.08 18.12
C LYS A 404 9.93 -0.18 17.43
N LEU A 405 8.83 0.11 18.13
CA LEU A 405 7.49 -0.07 17.55
C LEU A 405 7.29 0.87 16.36
N THR A 406 7.14 0.29 15.17
CA THR A 406 6.94 1.04 13.92
C THR A 406 5.50 1.00 13.44
N SER A 407 4.75 -0.05 13.80
CA SER A 407 3.37 -0.23 13.39
C SER A 407 2.51 -0.72 14.54
N LEU A 408 1.47 0.06 14.85
CA LEU A 408 0.44 -0.27 15.82
C LEU A 408 -0.93 -0.24 15.15
N ASN A 409 -1.63 -1.37 15.17
CA ASN A 409 -3.01 -1.47 14.75
C ASN A 409 -3.86 -1.92 15.94
N ILE A 410 -4.77 -1.06 16.41
CA ILE A 410 -5.75 -1.40 17.45
C ILE A 410 -7.18 -1.13 16.96
N SER A 411 -7.37 -1.15 15.64
CA SER A 411 -8.65 -0.87 15.00
C SER A 411 -9.75 -1.78 15.54
N ARG A 412 -10.96 -1.21 15.67
CA ARG A 412 -12.17 -1.89 16.16
C ARG A 412 -12.02 -2.45 17.58
N SER A 413 -11.33 -1.72 18.46
CA SER A 413 -11.25 -2.01 19.88
C SER A 413 -12.23 -1.18 20.72
N LYS A 414 -12.46 -1.60 21.97
CA LYS A 414 -13.24 -0.86 22.98
C LYS A 414 -12.36 0.03 23.89
N LEU A 415 -11.07 0.19 23.56
CA LEU A 415 -10.11 0.98 24.33
C LEU A 415 -10.63 2.40 24.53
N LYS A 416 -10.61 2.85 25.79
CA LYS A 416 -11.00 4.23 26.16
C LYS A 416 -9.81 5.19 26.12
N THR A 417 -8.64 4.69 26.43
CA THR A 417 -7.40 5.46 26.49
C THR A 417 -6.28 4.72 25.80
N LEU A 418 -5.45 5.43 25.03
CA LEU A 418 -4.20 4.91 24.50
C LEU A 418 -3.06 5.87 24.87
N ASP A 419 -2.00 5.32 25.45
CA ASP A 419 -0.79 6.05 25.80
C ASP A 419 0.38 5.54 24.93
N LEU A 420 0.94 6.43 24.11
CA LEU A 420 2.09 6.18 23.23
C LEU A 420 3.39 6.79 23.77
N GLY A 421 3.43 7.16 25.05
CA GLY A 421 4.46 7.95 25.74
C GLY A 421 5.93 7.66 25.39
N LEU A 422 6.25 6.43 24.97
CA LEU A 422 7.61 5.92 24.76
C LEU A 422 7.74 5.05 23.47
N THR A 423 6.94 5.35 22.43
CA THR A 423 7.03 4.73 21.09
C THR A 423 7.49 5.74 20.02
N PRO A 424 8.74 6.26 20.08
CA PRO A 424 9.18 7.39 19.26
C PRO A 424 9.25 7.07 17.76
N ASN A 425 9.47 5.82 17.38
CA ASN A 425 9.71 5.41 15.99
C ASN A 425 8.44 4.95 15.26
N LEU A 426 7.26 5.37 15.73
CA LEU A 426 5.98 4.93 15.19
C LEU A 426 5.74 5.54 13.81
N LYS A 427 5.58 4.68 12.80
CA LYS A 427 5.33 5.07 11.40
C LYS A 427 3.88 4.87 10.98
N LYS A 428 3.23 3.86 11.55
CA LYS A 428 1.83 3.49 11.24
C LYS A 428 1.03 3.38 12.53
N LEU A 429 -0.07 4.15 12.60
CA LEU A 429 -1.05 4.07 13.66
C LEU A 429 -2.46 3.88 13.08
N ASP A 430 -3.06 2.71 13.30
CA ASP A 430 -4.42 2.41 12.86
C ASP A 430 -5.37 2.32 14.06
N LEU A 431 -6.28 3.30 14.15
CA LEU A 431 -7.30 3.46 15.18
C LEU A 431 -8.71 3.40 14.59
N LYS A 432 -8.85 2.84 13.38
CA LYS A 432 -10.12 2.79 12.67
C LYS A 432 -11.21 2.12 13.51
N GLU A 433 -12.40 2.72 13.54
CA GLU A 433 -13.60 2.25 14.24
C GLU A 433 -13.42 2.05 15.76
N CYS A 434 -12.43 2.73 16.38
CA CYS A 434 -12.28 2.79 17.85
C CYS A 434 -13.32 3.74 18.48
N LYS A 435 -14.58 3.33 18.47
CA LYS A 435 -15.74 4.15 18.89
C LYS A 435 -15.73 4.58 20.36
N ASN A 436 -14.95 3.93 21.21
CA ASN A 436 -14.87 4.26 22.65
C ASN A 436 -13.62 5.08 23.01
N LEU A 437 -12.72 5.36 22.05
CA LEU A 437 -11.46 6.02 22.33
C LEU A 437 -11.69 7.50 22.65
N VAL A 438 -11.49 7.85 23.93
CA VAL A 438 -11.69 9.21 24.47
C VAL A 438 -10.36 9.97 24.52
N LYS A 439 -9.30 9.33 25.03
CA LYS A 439 -8.00 9.98 25.27
C LYS A 439 -6.91 9.27 24.48
N LEU A 440 -6.17 10.05 23.69
CA LEU A 440 -4.97 9.59 23.01
C LEU A 440 -3.80 10.47 23.49
N HIS A 441 -2.87 9.89 24.25
CA HIS A 441 -1.65 10.57 24.63
C HIS A 441 -0.56 10.23 23.61
N VAL A 442 -0.21 11.20 22.77
CA VAL A 442 0.90 11.08 21.82
C VAL A 442 1.93 12.17 22.12
N PRO A 443 3.14 11.82 22.59
CA PRO A 443 4.24 12.76 22.66
C PRO A 443 4.57 13.31 21.28
N ILE A 444 4.99 14.57 21.22
CA ILE A 444 5.34 15.24 19.96
C ILE A 444 6.35 14.43 19.13
N GLY A 445 7.36 13.83 19.78
CA GLY A 445 8.38 13.02 19.11
C GLY A 445 7.88 11.72 18.49
N CYS A 446 6.74 11.16 18.93
CA CYS A 446 6.18 9.91 18.37
C CYS A 446 5.49 10.11 17.02
N LEU A 447 5.26 11.36 16.62
CA LEU A 447 4.60 11.70 15.36
C LEU A 447 5.59 12.15 14.30
N GLU A 448 6.90 12.16 14.62
CA GLU A 448 7.94 12.67 13.71
C GLU A 448 8.08 11.83 12.44
N ASP A 449 7.97 10.51 12.58
CA ASP A 449 8.12 9.55 11.47
C ASP A 449 6.77 8.97 11.00
N LEU A 450 5.64 9.51 11.44
CA LEU A 450 4.33 8.95 11.14
C LEU A 450 3.95 9.21 9.67
N VAL A 451 3.78 8.14 8.89
CA VAL A 451 3.40 8.18 7.46
C VAL A 451 1.96 7.72 7.21
N TYR A 452 1.34 7.11 8.23
CA TYR A 452 -0.03 6.61 8.15
C TYR A 452 -0.76 6.78 9.48
N LEU A 453 -1.96 7.39 9.42
CA LEU A 453 -2.90 7.50 10.53
C LEU A 453 -4.33 7.32 10.03
N ASP A 454 -5.05 6.35 10.59
CA ASP A 454 -6.49 6.18 10.37
C ASP A 454 -7.26 6.36 11.68
N LEU A 455 -8.12 7.38 11.73
CA LEU A 455 -9.04 7.65 12.84
C LEU A 455 -10.50 7.49 12.40
N SER A 456 -10.75 6.91 11.23
CA SER A 456 -12.09 6.80 10.64
C SER A 456 -13.02 5.98 11.53
N GLY A 457 -14.22 6.49 11.82
CA GLY A 457 -15.17 5.83 12.71
C GLY A 457 -14.86 5.99 14.21
N CYS A 458 -13.86 6.78 14.59
CA CYS A 458 -13.74 7.30 15.96
C CYS A 458 -14.82 8.37 16.22
N LEU A 459 -15.14 8.64 17.50
CA LEU A 459 -16.27 9.51 17.90
C LEU A 459 -16.36 10.86 17.19
N ARG A 460 -15.21 11.52 16.98
CA ARG A 460 -15.10 12.82 16.30
C ARG A 460 -15.09 12.72 14.77
N PHE A 461 -14.56 11.63 14.22
CA PHE A 461 -14.26 11.51 12.79
C PHE A 461 -15.02 10.35 12.16
N THR A 462 -15.96 10.65 11.27
CA THR A 462 -16.56 9.60 10.41
C THR A 462 -15.54 9.05 9.45
N SER A 463 -14.70 9.93 8.92
CA SER A 463 -13.59 9.60 8.04
C SER A 463 -12.40 10.47 8.41
N PHE A 464 -11.24 9.86 8.62
CA PHE A 464 -9.97 10.54 8.79
C PHE A 464 -8.89 9.58 8.36
N LEU A 465 -8.25 9.88 7.23
CA LEU A 465 -7.12 9.12 6.73
C LEU A 465 -6.00 10.10 6.37
N PHE A 466 -4.86 9.89 6.97
CA PHE A 466 -3.58 10.43 6.56
C PHE A 466 -2.76 9.28 5.97
N ASP A 467 -2.45 9.34 4.69
CA ASP A 467 -1.70 8.33 3.94
C ASP A 467 -0.82 9.03 2.91
N GLU A 468 0.49 9.07 3.16
CA GLU A 468 1.46 9.68 2.23
C GLU A 468 1.53 8.97 0.87
N ARG A 469 1.05 7.72 0.75
CA ARG A 469 1.26 6.88 -0.44
C ARG A 469 0.18 7.00 -1.51
N LYS A 470 -0.81 7.88 -1.34
CA LYS A 470 -1.93 8.01 -2.30
C LYS A 470 -1.95 9.34 -3.03
N ASP A 471 -1.08 9.45 -4.03
CA ASP A 471 -1.33 10.27 -5.22
C ASP A 471 -0.80 9.55 -6.47
N ALA A 472 -1.54 8.54 -6.93
CA ALA A 472 -1.36 7.96 -8.27
C ALA A 472 -2.68 7.71 -9.03
N SER A 473 -3.86 8.04 -8.47
CA SER A 473 -5.13 7.68 -9.11
C SER A 473 -6.23 8.77 -9.13
N SER A 474 -6.02 9.95 -8.55
CA SER A 474 -7.00 11.04 -8.73
C SER A 474 -6.72 11.82 -10.03
N ARG A 475 -7.37 11.39 -11.12
CA ARG A 475 -7.33 12.08 -12.41
C ARG A 475 -8.17 13.38 -12.37
N ARG A 476 -7.61 14.40 -13.03
CA ARG A 476 -8.20 15.70 -13.46
C ARG A 476 -8.22 16.81 -12.41
N TYR A 477 -7.12 17.57 -12.34
CA TYR A 477 -7.06 18.98 -12.72
C TYR A 477 -5.57 19.33 -12.90
N GLU A 478 -5.15 19.60 -14.14
CA GLU A 478 -3.84 20.21 -14.40
C GLU A 478 -3.84 21.64 -13.87
N SER A 479 -2.91 21.97 -12.97
CA SER A 479 -2.20 23.26 -12.98
C SER A 479 -0.97 23.22 -12.07
N ILE A 480 0.20 23.18 -12.73
CA ILE A 480 1.44 23.94 -12.51
C ILE A 480 1.94 24.12 -11.05
N GLU A 481 3.11 23.51 -10.81
CA GLU A 481 4.13 23.78 -9.78
C GLU A 481 3.72 24.59 -8.54
N VAL A 482 3.50 23.89 -7.42
CA VAL A 482 3.69 24.46 -6.08
C VAL A 482 4.27 23.36 -5.19
N GLY A 483 5.33 23.67 -4.45
CA GLY A 483 5.97 22.77 -3.49
C GLY A 483 5.02 22.26 -2.40
N PRO A 484 5.50 21.50 -1.40
CA PRO A 484 4.66 20.73 -0.47
C PRO A 484 3.58 21.60 0.19
N LEU A 485 2.31 21.26 -0.08
CA LEU A 485 1.14 22.00 0.37
C LEU A 485 0.52 21.27 1.57
N ALA A 486 0.61 21.89 2.75
CA ALA A 486 -0.20 21.50 3.90
C ALA A 486 -1.66 21.94 3.64
N GLU A 487 -2.55 20.97 3.45
CA GLU A 487 -3.97 21.13 3.15
C GLU A 487 -4.84 20.44 4.20
N LEU A 488 -5.83 21.17 4.71
CA LEU A 488 -6.83 20.64 5.62
C LEU A 488 -8.23 20.88 5.04
N HIS A 489 -8.96 19.79 4.83
CA HIS A 489 -10.35 19.81 4.41
C HIS A 489 -11.21 19.16 5.49
N LEU A 490 -12.14 19.93 6.05
CA LEU A 490 -13.06 19.50 7.08
C LEU A 490 -14.50 19.67 6.59
N ILE A 491 -15.24 18.57 6.56
CA ILE A 491 -16.67 18.53 6.26
C ILE A 491 -17.41 18.23 7.55
N ALA A 492 -18.17 19.20 8.05
CA ALA A 492 -18.99 19.03 9.24
C ALA A 492 -20.38 18.49 8.86
N LYS A 493 -20.76 17.37 9.46
CA LYS A 493 -22.11 16.79 9.37
C LYS A 493 -22.79 16.94 10.72
N SER A 494 -23.93 17.61 10.75
CA SER A 494 -24.76 17.72 11.95
C SER A 494 -25.40 16.37 12.25
N GLN A 495 -25.37 15.94 13.51
CA GLN A 495 -26.09 14.77 14.00
C GLN A 495 -27.05 15.16 15.12
N GLU A 496 -28.19 14.47 15.17
CA GLU A 496 -29.22 14.64 16.20
C GLU A 496 -28.85 13.91 17.50
N THR A 497 -28.09 12.80 17.43
CA THR A 497 -27.74 11.94 18.58
C THR A 497 -26.25 11.58 18.57
N CYS A 498 -25.64 11.36 19.74
CA CYS A 498 -24.27 10.84 19.87
C CYS A 498 -24.27 9.57 20.71
N PRO A 499 -23.57 8.50 20.31
CA PRO A 499 -23.57 7.22 21.03
C PRO A 499 -23.14 7.31 22.50
N LEU A 500 -22.28 8.27 22.86
CA LEU A 500 -21.76 8.40 24.24
C LEU A 500 -22.53 9.35 25.14
N HIS A 501 -23.33 10.25 24.56
CA HIS A 501 -24.14 11.22 25.31
C HIS A 501 -25.51 11.36 24.65
N PRO A 502 -26.38 10.34 24.73
CA PRO A 502 -27.71 10.37 24.12
C PRO A 502 -28.59 11.48 24.72
N ASP A 503 -28.39 11.84 25.99
CA ASP A 503 -29.21 12.81 26.72
C ASP A 503 -28.81 14.29 26.51
N ASN A 504 -27.72 14.55 25.79
CA ASN A 504 -27.25 15.92 25.58
C ASN A 504 -27.89 16.53 24.32
N THR A 505 -28.68 17.59 24.51
CA THR A 505 -29.48 18.31 23.49
C THR A 505 -28.68 19.28 22.60
N LEU A 506 -27.38 19.46 22.86
CA LEU A 506 -26.51 20.26 22.01
C LEU A 506 -26.33 19.60 20.62
N ARG A 507 -26.42 20.38 19.53
CA ARG A 507 -26.11 19.91 18.17
C ARG A 507 -24.67 19.40 18.13
N LYS A 508 -24.48 18.14 17.75
CA LYS A 508 -23.17 17.50 17.67
C LYS A 508 -22.74 17.44 16.20
N PHE A 509 -21.46 17.66 15.97
CA PHE A 509 -20.89 17.62 14.62
C PHE A 509 -19.92 16.44 14.54
N GLN A 510 -20.12 15.61 13.53
CA GLN A 510 -19.12 14.66 13.07
C GLN A 510 -18.37 15.27 11.90
N PHE A 511 -17.07 14.98 11.81
CA PHE A 511 -16.23 15.55 10.77
C PHE A 511 -15.71 14.47 9.83
N GLU A 512 -15.82 14.71 8.53
CA GLU A 512 -14.94 14.06 7.55
C GLU A 512 -13.73 14.95 7.38
N CYS A 513 -12.56 14.39 7.65
CA CYS A 513 -11.29 15.10 7.62
C CYS A 513 -10.40 14.49 6.55
N PHE A 514 -9.93 15.34 5.66
CA PHE A 514 -8.85 15.03 4.75
C PHE A 514 -7.68 15.95 5.09
N TYR A 515 -6.54 15.36 5.43
CA TYR A 515 -5.33 16.08 5.77
C TYR A 515 -4.20 15.60 4.87
N LYS A 516 -3.55 16.56 4.20
CA LYS A 516 -2.37 16.33 3.38
C LYS A 516 -1.28 17.25 3.88
N ASP A 517 -0.11 16.69 4.16
CA ASP A 517 1.02 17.46 4.69
C ASP A 517 2.35 16.90 4.20
N ASP A 518 3.41 17.66 4.38
CA ASP A 518 4.79 17.21 4.19
C ASP A 518 5.25 16.46 5.46
N PRO A 519 5.94 15.30 5.33
CA PRO A 519 6.53 14.56 6.46
C PRO A 519 7.39 15.42 7.39
N THR A 520 7.96 16.54 6.90
CA THR A 520 8.78 17.44 7.71
C THR A 520 7.99 18.37 8.64
N LEU A 521 6.65 18.32 8.65
CA LEU A 521 5.74 19.28 9.32
C LEU A 521 4.89 18.68 10.45
N THR A 522 5.50 17.81 11.25
CA THR A 522 4.91 16.97 12.32
C THR A 522 4.14 17.75 13.41
N GLY A 523 4.40 19.05 13.56
CA GLY A 523 3.74 19.91 14.53
C GLY A 523 2.24 20.12 14.31
N ASN A 524 1.72 20.01 13.08
CA ASN A 524 0.29 20.20 12.82
C ASN A 524 -0.53 18.96 13.15
N LEU A 525 -0.03 17.78 12.81
CA LEU A 525 -0.66 16.51 13.13
C LEU A 525 -0.71 16.30 14.65
N ALA A 526 0.40 16.59 15.34
CA ALA A 526 0.48 16.56 16.80
C ALA A 526 -0.54 17.48 17.46
N LYS A 527 -0.69 18.70 16.93
CA LYS A 527 -1.73 19.62 17.39
C LYS A 527 -3.12 19.04 17.18
N LEU A 528 -3.44 18.60 15.97
CA LEU A 528 -4.76 18.04 15.65
C LEU A 528 -5.15 16.87 16.56
N LEU A 529 -4.20 15.99 16.89
CA LEU A 529 -4.36 14.87 17.82
C LEU A 529 -4.47 15.32 19.29
N SER A 530 -3.67 16.29 19.71
CA SER A 530 -3.64 16.79 21.10
C SER A 530 -4.97 17.39 21.56
N PHE A 531 -5.80 17.84 20.62
CA PHE A 531 -7.12 18.42 20.91
C PHE A 531 -8.22 17.35 21.13
N GLY A 532 -7.86 16.06 21.18
CA GLY A 532 -8.70 14.93 21.59
C GLY A 532 -9.50 14.28 20.46
N LEU A 533 -10.03 13.08 20.70
CA LEU A 533 -10.81 12.29 19.73
C LEU A 533 -12.32 12.25 20.04
N CYS A 534 -12.75 12.85 21.14
CA CYS A 534 -14.17 12.91 21.52
C CYS A 534 -14.96 13.80 20.56
N ALA A 535 -16.21 13.41 20.27
CA ALA A 535 -17.15 14.22 19.52
C ALA A 535 -17.19 15.66 20.05
N CYS A 536 -16.97 16.64 19.18
CA CYS A 536 -17.00 18.05 19.57
C CYS A 536 -18.44 18.40 20.00
N THR A 537 -18.63 18.68 21.28
CA THR A 537 -19.88 19.24 21.82
C THR A 537 -20.04 20.72 21.48
N ASN A 538 -18.96 21.38 21.02
CA ASN A 538 -18.95 22.79 20.65
C ASN A 538 -17.99 23.06 19.46
N PRO A 539 -18.48 23.58 18.31
CA PRO A 539 -17.63 23.92 17.17
C PRO A 539 -16.53 24.96 17.49
N LYS A 540 -16.68 25.76 18.56
CA LYS A 540 -15.68 26.76 18.98
C LYS A 540 -14.34 26.15 19.42
N THR A 541 -14.33 24.96 20.02
CA THR A 541 -13.07 24.31 20.45
C THR A 541 -12.25 23.82 19.26
N LEU A 542 -12.94 23.32 18.22
CA LEU A 542 -12.31 22.93 16.96
C LEU A 542 -11.83 24.15 16.16
N SER A 543 -12.58 25.26 16.18
CA SER A 543 -12.11 26.54 15.63
C SER A 543 -10.77 26.97 16.23
N GLY A 544 -10.63 26.97 17.57
CA GLY A 544 -9.35 27.28 18.22
C GLY A 544 -8.22 26.29 17.85
N SER A 545 -8.57 25.02 17.63
CA SER A 545 -7.62 23.98 17.20
C SER A 545 -7.06 24.24 15.80
N ILE A 546 -7.94 24.61 14.86
CA ILE A 546 -7.57 24.95 13.49
C ILE A 546 -6.67 26.20 13.46
N CYS A 547 -6.99 27.20 14.29
CA CYS A 547 -6.20 28.43 14.42
C CYS A 547 -4.77 28.17 14.94
N GLY A 548 -4.54 27.05 15.66
CA GLY A 548 -3.23 26.65 16.12
C GLY A 548 -2.32 26.00 15.06
N LEU A 549 -2.85 25.66 13.88
CA LEU A 549 -2.10 24.96 12.83
C LEU A 549 -1.13 25.93 12.13
N ARG A 550 0.17 25.70 12.29
CA ARG A 550 1.23 26.56 11.72
C ARG A 550 1.54 26.08 10.30
N ARG A 551 1.89 26.99 9.39
CA ARG A 551 2.29 26.64 8.00
C ARG A 551 1.19 26.02 7.12
N LEU A 552 -0.06 25.90 7.60
CA LEU A 552 -1.19 25.51 6.76
C LEU A 552 -1.35 26.49 5.61
N ARG A 553 -1.39 25.99 4.36
CA ARG A 553 -1.53 26.83 3.16
C ARG A 553 -2.94 26.85 2.61
N LYS A 554 -3.68 25.76 2.77
CA LYS A 554 -5.05 25.61 2.29
C LYS A 554 -5.98 25.08 3.38
N LEU A 555 -7.10 25.79 3.58
CA LEU A 555 -8.15 25.40 4.51
C LEU A 555 -9.50 25.39 3.80
N LYS A 556 -10.17 24.24 3.78
CA LYS A 556 -11.54 24.09 3.28
C LYS A 556 -12.47 23.65 4.41
N LEU A 557 -13.49 24.45 4.68
CA LEU A 557 -14.51 24.21 5.69
C LEU A 557 -15.88 24.08 5.01
N GLU A 558 -16.50 22.91 5.13
CA GLU A 558 -17.80 22.60 4.53
C GLU A 558 -18.83 22.25 5.61
N GLY A 559 -20.05 22.78 5.52
CA GLY A 559 -21.12 22.48 6.48
C GLY A 559 -20.93 23.08 7.89
N TYR A 560 -19.94 23.96 8.06
CA TYR A 560 -19.62 24.56 9.36
C TYR A 560 -20.70 25.59 9.80
N PRO A 561 -21.07 25.60 11.10
CA PRO A 561 -22.10 26.52 11.61
C PRO A 561 -21.59 27.96 11.76
N GLU A 562 -20.34 28.15 12.19
CA GLU A 562 -19.69 29.44 12.45
C GLU A 562 -18.24 29.40 11.94
N ALA A 563 -17.73 30.54 11.45
CA ALA A 563 -16.34 30.66 11.04
C ALA A 563 -15.45 30.80 12.28
N PRO A 564 -14.24 30.23 12.28
CA PRO A 564 -13.29 30.42 13.37
C PRO A 564 -12.99 31.91 13.57
N LYS A 565 -13.06 32.40 14.82
CA LYS A 565 -12.88 33.83 15.11
C LYS A 565 -11.43 34.31 14.98
N ASP A 566 -10.46 33.43 15.20
CA ASP A 566 -9.03 33.76 15.27
C ASP A 566 -8.25 33.24 14.05
N LEU A 567 -8.85 33.30 12.85
CA LEU A 567 -8.24 32.80 11.60
C LEU A 567 -6.92 33.50 11.24
N ASP A 568 -6.69 34.69 11.77
CA ASP A 568 -5.47 35.46 11.63
C ASP A 568 -4.23 34.76 12.22
N GLN A 569 -4.42 33.82 13.15
CA GLN A 569 -3.33 33.00 13.72
C GLN A 569 -2.72 32.02 12.70
N VAL A 570 -3.42 31.71 11.61
CA VAL A 570 -2.94 30.82 10.54
C VAL A 570 -2.12 31.63 9.53
N GLU A 571 -0.95 32.12 9.97
CA GLU A 571 -0.16 33.14 9.25
C GLU A 571 0.22 32.76 7.81
N CYS A 572 0.39 31.48 7.50
CA CYS A 572 0.85 31.02 6.18
C CYS A 572 -0.28 30.71 5.18
N LEU A 573 -1.54 30.94 5.55
CA LEU A 573 -2.68 30.54 4.73
C LEU A 573 -2.75 31.37 3.44
N LYS A 574 -2.82 30.67 2.30
CA LYS A 574 -2.95 31.25 0.96
C LYS A 574 -4.35 31.05 0.39
N GLU A 575 -5.00 29.93 0.70
CA GLU A 575 -6.33 29.60 0.20
C GLU A 575 -7.29 29.26 1.34
N LEU A 576 -8.42 29.96 1.38
CA LEU A 576 -9.50 29.75 2.35
C LEU A 576 -10.82 29.54 1.62
N CYS A 577 -11.44 28.39 1.86
CA CYS A 577 -12.71 28.01 1.26
C CYS A 577 -13.75 27.72 2.33
N PHE A 578 -14.88 28.40 2.27
CA PHE A 578 -16.10 28.05 3.01
C PHE A 578 -17.17 27.59 2.02
N SER A 579 -17.78 26.44 2.28
CA SER A 579 -18.87 25.88 1.48
C SER A 579 -20.05 25.47 2.35
N MET A 580 -21.28 25.70 1.88
CA MET A 580 -22.51 25.19 2.53
C MET A 580 -22.61 25.58 4.02
N THR A 581 -22.19 26.81 4.36
CA THR A 581 -22.14 27.25 5.76
C THR A 581 -23.41 28.00 6.15
N ASN A 582 -23.76 27.91 7.44
CA ASN A 582 -24.90 28.66 8.02
C ASN A 582 -24.45 29.98 8.67
N MET A 583 -23.28 30.48 8.30
CA MET A 583 -22.68 31.68 8.89
C MET A 583 -23.44 32.92 8.43
N LYS A 584 -23.83 33.78 9.38
CA LYS A 584 -24.43 35.08 9.07
C LYS A 584 -23.40 36.16 8.73
N HIS A 585 -22.25 36.09 9.37
CA HIS A 585 -21.17 37.06 9.25
C HIS A 585 -19.83 36.33 9.13
N LEU A 586 -18.96 36.87 8.28
CA LEU A 586 -17.56 36.47 8.19
C LEU A 586 -16.77 37.25 9.26
N PRO A 587 -15.82 36.64 9.98
CA PRO A 587 -15.11 37.29 11.08
C PRO A 587 -14.13 38.35 10.55
N ASP A 588 -14.04 39.47 11.27
CA ASP A 588 -13.16 40.60 10.89
C ASP A 588 -11.67 40.24 10.91
N SER A 589 -11.27 39.21 11.68
CA SER A 589 -9.90 38.70 11.72
C SER A 589 -9.39 38.24 10.35
N ILE A 590 -10.28 37.84 9.44
CA ILE A 590 -9.89 37.48 8.08
C ILE A 590 -9.14 38.62 7.38
N CYS A 591 -9.47 39.88 7.70
CA CYS A 591 -8.83 41.06 7.13
C CYS A 591 -7.37 41.23 7.54
N MET A 592 -6.89 40.49 8.54
CA MET A 592 -5.51 40.55 9.02
C MET A 592 -4.59 39.52 8.32
N MET A 593 -5.13 38.68 7.44
CA MET A 593 -4.40 37.60 6.77
C MET A 593 -3.51 38.14 5.64
N LYS A 594 -2.22 38.32 5.92
CA LYS A 594 -1.25 38.99 5.04
C LYS A 594 -0.93 38.23 3.76
N HIS A 595 -1.10 36.91 3.75
CA HIS A 595 -0.68 36.03 2.65
C HIS A 595 -1.86 35.40 1.88
N LEU A 596 -3.10 35.75 2.21
CA LEU A 596 -4.28 35.18 1.57
C LEU A 596 -4.37 35.63 0.11
N GLU A 597 -4.33 34.66 -0.81
CA GLU A 597 -4.39 34.86 -2.26
C GLU A 597 -5.78 34.52 -2.81
N ILE A 598 -6.47 33.54 -2.20
CA ILE A 598 -7.76 33.02 -2.66
C ILE A 598 -8.73 32.93 -1.48
N LEU A 599 -9.88 33.59 -1.62
CA LEU A 599 -11.02 33.48 -0.71
C LEU A 599 -12.26 33.00 -1.49
N ARG A 600 -12.79 31.84 -1.13
CA ARG A 600 -14.01 31.28 -1.73
C ARG A 600 -15.09 31.09 -0.68
N LEU A 601 -16.24 31.69 -0.91
CA LEU A 601 -17.44 31.59 -0.09
C LEU A 601 -18.56 31.06 -1.00
N LYS A 602 -18.70 29.73 -1.06
CA LYS A 602 -19.65 29.06 -1.96
C LYS A 602 -20.87 28.59 -1.18
N ASP A 603 -22.06 28.69 -1.77
CA ASP A 603 -23.29 28.14 -1.20
C ASP A 603 -23.54 28.66 0.24
N CYS A 604 -23.18 29.92 0.52
CA CYS A 604 -23.27 30.55 1.84
C CYS A 604 -24.61 31.29 2.01
N TRP A 605 -25.71 30.54 1.94
CA TRP A 605 -27.10 31.04 1.86
C TRP A 605 -27.56 31.91 3.04
N SER A 606 -26.81 31.94 4.15
CA SER A 606 -27.12 32.77 5.32
C SER A 606 -26.22 34.00 5.47
N LEU A 607 -25.19 34.15 4.63
CA LEU A 607 -24.22 35.24 4.77
C LEU A 607 -24.82 36.58 4.36
N GLU A 608 -24.96 37.50 5.30
CA GLU A 608 -25.64 38.78 5.12
C GLU A 608 -24.67 39.93 4.80
N LYS A 609 -23.44 39.87 5.30
CA LYS A 609 -22.42 40.93 5.18
C LYS A 609 -21.00 40.37 5.12
N LEU A 610 -20.13 41.06 4.40
CA LEU A 610 -18.67 40.89 4.48
C LEU A 610 -18.08 41.91 5.47
N PRO A 611 -16.85 41.71 5.96
CA PRO A 611 -16.18 42.65 6.85
C PRO A 611 -15.91 43.99 6.15
N GLU A 612 -16.13 45.10 6.84
CA GLU A 612 -15.96 46.45 6.27
C GLU A 612 -14.51 46.74 5.84
N ASP A 613 -13.53 46.11 6.48
CA ASP A 613 -12.09 46.27 6.24
C ASP A 613 -11.48 45.24 5.27
N LEU A 614 -12.29 44.57 4.44
CA LEU A 614 -11.84 43.53 3.49
C LEU A 614 -10.66 43.98 2.60
N GLY A 615 -10.60 45.28 2.29
CA GLY A 615 -9.50 45.92 1.53
C GLY A 615 -8.10 45.76 2.11
N ARG A 616 -7.94 45.30 3.36
CA ARG A 616 -6.64 45.01 3.99
C ARG A 616 -5.93 43.78 3.42
N LEU A 617 -6.65 42.91 2.71
CA LEU A 617 -6.11 41.70 2.07
C LEU A 617 -5.26 42.01 0.83
N LYS A 618 -4.07 42.56 1.04
CA LYS A 618 -3.20 43.08 -0.03
C LYS A 618 -2.77 42.04 -1.06
N CYS A 619 -2.72 40.76 -0.70
CA CYS A 619 -2.30 39.67 -1.58
C CYS A 619 -3.46 38.99 -2.33
N LEU A 620 -4.72 39.39 -2.10
CA LEU A 620 -5.88 38.70 -2.64
C LEU A 620 -5.96 38.85 -4.16
N GLN A 621 -5.99 37.72 -4.86
CA GLN A 621 -6.07 37.63 -6.33
C GLN A 621 -7.42 37.10 -6.80
N SER A 622 -8.08 36.28 -5.99
CA SER A 622 -9.38 35.69 -6.33
C SER A 622 -10.35 35.77 -5.16
N LEU A 623 -11.51 36.38 -5.41
CA LEU A 623 -12.63 36.42 -4.49
C LEU A 623 -13.86 35.82 -5.16
N THR A 624 -14.34 34.71 -4.62
CA THR A 624 -15.62 34.10 -5.02
C THR A 624 -16.59 34.21 -3.87
N LEU A 625 -17.75 34.79 -4.14
CA LEU A 625 -18.92 34.77 -3.26
C LEU A 625 -20.11 34.30 -4.11
N SER A 626 -20.66 33.14 -3.79
CA SER A 626 -21.85 32.63 -4.47
C SER A 626 -22.97 32.27 -3.52
N SER A 627 -24.21 32.48 -3.99
CA SER A 627 -25.42 32.08 -3.26
C SER A 627 -25.48 32.64 -1.84
N ALA A 628 -25.23 33.95 -1.70
CA ALA A 628 -25.24 34.66 -0.42
C ALA A 628 -26.39 35.68 -0.33
N LYS A 629 -26.81 36.00 0.90
CA LYS A 629 -27.84 37.02 1.21
C LYS A 629 -27.24 38.42 1.36
N ILE A 630 -26.14 38.68 0.65
CA ILE A 630 -25.46 39.97 0.73
C ILE A 630 -26.26 41.04 -0.01
N LYS A 631 -26.51 42.18 0.66
CA LYS A 631 -27.21 43.32 0.05
C LYS A 631 -26.28 44.30 -0.64
N ARG A 632 -25.10 44.51 -0.05
CA ARG A 632 -24.07 45.45 -0.49
C ARG A 632 -22.69 44.88 -0.18
N LEU A 633 -21.71 45.21 -1.03
CA LEU A 633 -20.30 44.92 -0.75
C LEU A 633 -19.69 46.08 0.06
N PRO A 634 -18.68 45.82 0.89
CA PRO A 634 -17.94 46.87 1.60
C PRO A 634 -17.13 47.72 0.61
N ASP A 635 -17.11 49.04 0.79
CA ASP A 635 -16.39 49.97 -0.10
C ASP A 635 -14.88 49.69 -0.15
N SER A 636 -14.32 49.14 0.93
CA SER A 636 -12.90 48.76 1.01
C SER A 636 -12.49 47.68 0.00
N ILE A 637 -13.44 46.92 -0.59
CA ILE A 637 -13.13 45.95 -1.65
C ILE A 637 -12.35 46.61 -2.80
N CYS A 638 -12.60 47.89 -3.07
CA CYS A 638 -11.93 48.70 -4.09
C CYS A 638 -10.42 48.89 -3.83
N MET A 639 -9.95 48.60 -2.60
CA MET A 639 -8.53 48.68 -2.23
C MET A 639 -7.72 47.43 -2.63
N LEU A 640 -8.36 46.36 -3.11
CA LEU A 640 -7.74 45.10 -3.50
C LEU A 640 -7.03 45.18 -4.86
N LYS A 641 -5.90 45.91 -4.91
CA LYS A 641 -5.19 46.24 -6.16
C LYS A 641 -4.68 45.03 -6.97
N HIS A 642 -4.54 43.86 -6.34
CA HIS A 642 -4.07 42.62 -6.97
C HIS A 642 -5.20 41.68 -7.42
N LEU A 643 -6.47 42.05 -7.17
CA LEU A 643 -7.61 41.20 -7.52
C LEU A 643 -7.70 41.00 -9.04
N VAL A 644 -7.67 39.75 -9.48
CA VAL A 644 -7.74 39.33 -10.88
C VAL A 644 -9.13 38.78 -11.21
N PHE A 645 -9.76 38.10 -10.26
CA PHE A 645 -11.04 37.42 -10.41
C PHE A 645 -11.99 37.83 -9.28
N LEU A 646 -13.17 38.32 -9.65
CA LEU A 646 -14.27 38.62 -8.74
C LEU A 646 -15.55 37.94 -9.23
N GLU A 647 -16.07 37.04 -8.42
CA GLU A 647 -17.32 36.33 -8.69
C GLU A 647 -18.32 36.58 -7.56
N LEU A 648 -19.52 37.01 -7.96
CA LEU A 648 -20.65 37.39 -7.12
C LEU A 648 -21.96 36.76 -7.64
N SER A 649 -21.85 35.59 -8.29
CA SER A 649 -22.97 34.89 -8.91
C SER A 649 -23.99 34.41 -7.87
N ASP A 650 -25.28 34.34 -8.24
CA ASP A 650 -26.36 33.85 -7.38
C ASP A 650 -26.56 34.65 -6.08
N CYS A 651 -26.05 35.90 -6.04
CA CYS A 651 -26.30 36.84 -4.95
C CYS A 651 -27.59 37.62 -5.21
N PHE A 652 -28.74 36.93 -5.07
CA PHE A 652 -30.08 37.45 -5.45
C PHE A 652 -30.52 38.74 -4.72
N TYR A 653 -29.83 39.14 -3.66
CA TYR A 653 -30.14 40.33 -2.87
C TYR A 653 -29.17 41.49 -3.09
N LEU A 654 -28.13 41.30 -3.91
CA LEU A 654 -27.12 42.32 -4.15
C LEU A 654 -27.72 43.46 -4.99
N GLU A 655 -27.93 44.61 -4.37
CA GLU A 655 -28.61 45.78 -4.97
C GLU A 655 -27.63 46.75 -5.63
N THR A 656 -26.45 46.94 -5.03
CA THR A 656 -25.46 47.93 -5.49
C THR A 656 -24.04 47.39 -5.37
N LEU A 657 -23.16 47.82 -6.28
CA LEU A 657 -21.71 47.69 -6.16
C LEU A 657 -21.10 49.01 -5.68
N PRO A 658 -19.91 48.99 -5.06
CA PRO A 658 -19.24 50.22 -4.62
C PRO A 658 -18.94 51.17 -5.79
N GLU A 659 -19.12 52.47 -5.58
CA GLU A 659 -18.94 53.48 -6.64
C GLU A 659 -17.50 53.55 -7.17
N ASP A 660 -16.50 53.18 -6.36
CA ASP A 660 -15.07 53.19 -6.72
C ASP A 660 -14.53 51.85 -7.26
N LEU A 661 -15.39 50.94 -7.71
CA LEU A 661 -15.00 49.61 -8.23
C LEU A 661 -13.89 49.67 -9.30
N GLY A 662 -13.82 50.77 -10.07
CA GLY A 662 -12.77 51.06 -11.04
C GLY A 662 -11.33 51.06 -10.50
N GLN A 663 -11.12 51.12 -9.19
CA GLN A 663 -9.80 51.05 -8.55
C GLN A 663 -9.16 49.65 -8.63
N LEU A 664 -9.93 48.60 -8.99
CA LEU A 664 -9.45 47.23 -9.18
C LEU A 664 -8.66 47.05 -10.49
N LYS A 665 -7.52 47.73 -10.63
CA LYS A 665 -6.74 47.84 -11.88
C LYS A 665 -6.28 46.51 -12.47
N CYS A 666 -6.19 45.43 -11.68
CA CYS A 666 -5.79 44.10 -12.13
C CYS A 666 -6.95 43.20 -12.57
N LEU A 667 -8.21 43.61 -12.37
CA LEU A 667 -9.37 42.76 -12.57
C LEU A 667 -9.51 42.35 -14.05
N LYS A 668 -9.56 41.04 -14.29
CA LYS A 668 -9.72 40.45 -15.63
C LYS A 668 -11.11 39.85 -15.83
N THR A 669 -11.73 39.39 -14.75
CA THR A 669 -13.03 38.69 -14.82
C THR A 669 -13.94 39.18 -13.70
N LEU A 670 -15.14 39.59 -14.09
CA LEU A 670 -16.22 39.99 -13.19
C LEU A 670 -17.50 39.22 -13.52
N TYR A 671 -17.95 38.40 -12.57
CA TYR A 671 -19.21 37.66 -12.67
C TYR A 671 -20.23 38.18 -11.65
N LEU A 672 -21.39 38.57 -12.14
CA LEU A 672 -22.49 39.19 -11.39
C LEU A 672 -23.83 38.51 -11.71
N SER A 673 -23.80 37.27 -12.21
CA SER A 673 -25.00 36.58 -12.67
C SER A 673 -26.04 36.46 -11.54
N TYR A 674 -27.33 36.61 -11.87
CA TYR A 674 -28.46 36.54 -10.94
C TYR A 674 -28.47 37.58 -9.80
N ALA A 675 -27.70 38.67 -9.93
CA ALA A 675 -27.75 39.79 -8.98
C ALA A 675 -28.96 40.71 -9.24
N LYS A 676 -29.43 41.40 -8.20
CA LYS A 676 -30.55 42.38 -8.27
C LYS A 676 -30.04 43.81 -8.49
N ILE A 677 -28.96 43.94 -9.26
CA ILE A 677 -28.31 45.23 -9.49
C ILE A 677 -29.12 46.03 -10.52
N GLU A 678 -29.50 47.26 -10.15
CA GLU A 678 -30.22 48.17 -11.07
C GLU A 678 -29.29 48.91 -12.03
N HIS A 679 -28.12 49.31 -11.53
CA HIS A 679 -27.11 50.07 -12.26
C HIS A 679 -25.70 49.59 -11.90
N LEU A 680 -24.80 49.61 -12.88
CA LEU A 680 -23.36 49.42 -12.62
C LEU A 680 -22.72 50.77 -12.27
N PRO A 681 -21.75 50.82 -11.34
CA PRO A 681 -21.07 52.05 -10.97
C PRO A 681 -20.31 52.60 -12.17
N TYR A 682 -20.30 53.93 -12.34
CA TYR A 682 -19.64 54.57 -13.49
C TYR A 682 -18.14 54.25 -13.56
N SER A 683 -17.50 54.03 -12.41
CA SER A 683 -16.08 53.67 -12.33
C SER A 683 -15.74 52.31 -12.96
N ILE A 684 -16.72 51.43 -13.22
CA ILE A 684 -16.47 50.14 -13.89
C ILE A 684 -15.74 50.33 -15.22
N CYS A 685 -15.98 51.44 -15.92
CA CYS A 685 -15.34 51.83 -17.17
C CYS A 685 -13.83 52.10 -17.05
N MET A 686 -13.30 52.22 -15.83
CA MET A 686 -11.88 52.39 -15.55
C MET A 686 -11.11 51.06 -15.50
N LEU A 687 -11.79 49.91 -15.56
CA LEU A 687 -11.19 48.57 -15.49
C LEU A 687 -10.52 48.15 -16.82
N LYS A 688 -9.41 48.78 -17.16
CA LYS A 688 -8.69 48.60 -18.45
C LYS A 688 -8.19 47.18 -18.73
N ARG A 689 -8.13 46.30 -17.72
CA ARG A 689 -7.72 44.90 -17.87
C ARG A 689 -8.88 43.91 -17.94
N LEU A 690 -10.12 44.37 -17.78
CA LEU A 690 -11.30 43.52 -17.78
C LEU A 690 -11.45 42.84 -19.14
N ARG A 691 -11.50 41.51 -19.15
CA ARG A 691 -11.66 40.67 -20.35
C ARG A 691 -13.06 40.09 -20.45
N LYS A 692 -13.69 39.80 -19.32
CA LYS A 692 -15.01 39.17 -19.29
C LYS A 692 -15.89 39.81 -18.23
N LEU A 693 -17.06 40.26 -18.66
CA LEU A 693 -18.12 40.79 -17.81
C LEU A 693 -19.39 39.97 -18.04
N THR A 694 -19.88 39.31 -16.99
CA THR A 694 -21.10 38.50 -17.05
C THR A 694 -22.14 39.04 -16.09
N LEU A 695 -23.31 39.37 -16.65
CA LEU A 695 -24.49 39.96 -16.01
C LEU A 695 -25.73 39.13 -16.38
N PHE A 696 -25.54 37.82 -16.53
CA PHE A 696 -26.61 36.89 -16.90
C PHE A 696 -27.73 36.92 -15.87
N ARG A 697 -28.99 36.99 -16.31
CA ARG A 697 -30.19 37.02 -15.46
C ARG A 697 -30.17 38.11 -14.38
N CYS A 698 -29.55 39.25 -14.69
CA CYS A 698 -29.68 40.47 -13.89
C CYS A 698 -31.00 41.18 -14.25
N SER A 699 -32.12 40.65 -13.78
CA SER A 699 -33.47 41.07 -14.19
C SER A 699 -33.85 42.50 -13.82
N SER A 700 -33.07 43.16 -12.95
CA SER A 700 -33.29 44.55 -12.54
C SER A 700 -32.39 45.56 -13.28
N LEU A 701 -31.44 45.09 -14.09
CA LEU A 701 -30.45 45.95 -14.75
C LEU A 701 -31.10 46.76 -15.87
N LYS A 702 -31.24 48.08 -15.66
CA LYS A 702 -31.95 48.99 -16.59
C LYS A 702 -31.06 49.57 -17.68
N THR A 703 -29.82 49.93 -17.32
CA THR A 703 -28.89 50.65 -18.21
C THR A 703 -27.45 50.26 -17.93
N LEU A 704 -26.61 50.30 -18.96
CA LEU A 704 -25.15 50.24 -18.81
C LEU A 704 -24.56 51.66 -18.79
N PRO A 705 -23.39 51.86 -18.17
CA PRO A 705 -22.71 53.17 -18.16
C PRO A 705 -22.43 53.67 -19.58
N LYS A 706 -22.64 54.97 -19.82
CA LYS A 706 -22.42 55.60 -21.14
C LYS A 706 -20.99 55.43 -21.68
N ASP A 707 -20.03 55.31 -20.78
CA ASP A 707 -18.59 55.19 -21.06
C ASP A 707 -18.09 53.74 -21.17
N LEU A 708 -18.97 52.74 -21.32
CA LEU A 708 -18.59 51.32 -21.35
C LEU A 708 -17.50 51.02 -22.39
N GLY A 709 -17.48 51.76 -23.51
CA GLY A 709 -16.45 51.69 -24.55
C GLY A 709 -15.01 51.92 -24.07
N LYS A 710 -14.79 52.48 -22.87
CA LYS A 710 -13.45 52.66 -22.28
C LYS A 710 -12.81 51.34 -21.82
N LEU A 711 -13.52 50.21 -21.83
CA LEU A 711 -13.02 48.89 -21.48
C LEU A 711 -12.20 48.25 -22.62
N GLU A 712 -11.01 48.78 -22.85
CA GLU A 712 -10.14 48.44 -24.00
C GLU A 712 -9.84 46.94 -24.20
N ARG A 713 -9.90 46.13 -23.14
CA ARG A 713 -9.56 44.69 -23.20
C ARG A 713 -10.76 43.76 -23.13
N LEU A 714 -11.99 44.29 -23.11
CA LEU A 714 -13.19 43.47 -22.97
C LEU A 714 -13.36 42.57 -24.19
N ALA A 715 -13.37 41.27 -23.97
CA ALA A 715 -13.50 40.24 -24.99
C ALA A 715 -14.86 39.53 -24.94
N GLY A 716 -15.50 39.49 -23.78
CA GLY A 716 -16.83 38.88 -23.63
C GLY A 716 -17.74 39.72 -22.74
N LEU A 717 -18.89 40.10 -23.30
CA LEU A 717 -19.97 40.78 -22.59
C LEU A 717 -21.24 39.92 -22.67
N TYR A 718 -21.76 39.53 -21.51
CA TYR A 718 -22.92 38.64 -21.40
C TYR A 718 -23.98 39.33 -20.55
N LEU A 719 -25.13 39.59 -21.15
CA LEU A 719 -26.22 40.39 -20.60
C LEU A 719 -27.58 39.68 -20.67
N SER A 720 -27.59 38.37 -20.95
CA SER A 720 -28.84 37.66 -21.23
C SER A 720 -29.86 37.78 -20.10
N SER A 721 -31.15 37.76 -20.45
CA SER A 721 -32.28 37.90 -19.52
C SER A 721 -32.20 39.18 -18.65
N SER A 722 -31.85 40.30 -19.28
CA SER A 722 -31.88 41.64 -18.65
C SER A 722 -33.01 42.50 -19.24
N ILE A 723 -33.40 43.56 -18.52
CA ILE A 723 -34.47 44.50 -18.93
C ILE A 723 -33.93 45.76 -19.62
N ILE A 724 -32.74 45.67 -20.22
CA ILE A 724 -32.06 46.80 -20.85
C ILE A 724 -32.81 47.23 -22.12
N LYS A 725 -33.11 48.53 -22.22
CA LYS A 725 -33.77 49.12 -23.41
C LYS A 725 -32.80 49.51 -24.52
N HIS A 726 -31.65 50.05 -24.14
CA HIS A 726 -30.63 50.55 -25.05
C HIS A 726 -29.24 50.15 -24.55
N LEU A 727 -28.37 49.75 -25.48
CA LEU A 727 -26.93 49.66 -25.24
C LEU A 727 -26.29 51.03 -25.46
N PRO A 728 -25.21 51.39 -24.74
CA PRO A 728 -24.51 52.65 -24.97
C PRO A 728 -23.80 52.63 -26.32
N ASP A 729 -23.87 53.72 -27.09
CA ASP A 729 -23.21 53.83 -28.40
C ASP A 729 -21.69 53.58 -28.32
N THR A 730 -21.07 53.88 -27.18
CA THR A 730 -19.64 53.62 -26.95
C THR A 730 -19.29 52.14 -26.94
N ILE A 731 -20.24 51.20 -26.88
CA ILE A 731 -19.96 49.75 -26.99
C ILE A 731 -19.22 49.41 -28.28
N CYS A 732 -19.44 50.19 -29.35
CA CYS A 732 -18.77 50.08 -30.65
C CYS A 732 -17.27 50.37 -30.58
N MET A 733 -16.80 51.03 -29.51
CA MET A 733 -15.38 51.32 -29.28
C MET A 733 -14.60 50.13 -28.71
N LEU A 734 -15.27 49.02 -28.37
CA LEU A 734 -14.66 47.83 -27.76
C LEU A 734 -13.94 46.95 -28.80
N LYS A 735 -12.81 47.43 -29.33
CA LYS A 735 -12.03 46.78 -30.42
C LYS A 735 -11.62 45.32 -30.16
N HIS A 736 -11.64 44.87 -28.91
CA HIS A 736 -11.27 43.51 -28.50
C HIS A 736 -12.47 42.58 -28.25
N LEU A 737 -13.71 43.07 -28.39
CA LEU A 737 -14.92 42.31 -28.11
C LEU A 737 -15.07 41.17 -29.11
N LYS A 738 -15.12 39.94 -28.59
CA LYS A 738 -15.31 38.71 -29.37
C LYS A 738 -16.70 38.11 -29.23
N LYS A 739 -17.31 38.29 -28.06
CA LYS A 739 -18.60 37.70 -27.73
C LYS A 739 -19.51 38.75 -27.12
N LEU A 740 -20.64 38.99 -27.76
CA LEU A 740 -21.73 39.80 -27.24
C LEU A 740 -22.98 38.92 -27.15
N VAL A 741 -23.42 38.62 -25.93
CA VAL A 741 -24.57 37.74 -25.69
C VAL A 741 -25.67 38.54 -25.00
N LEU A 742 -26.79 38.70 -25.70
CA LEU A 742 -27.96 39.50 -25.33
C LEU A 742 -29.24 38.65 -25.35
N ASP A 743 -29.13 37.32 -25.36
CA ASP A 743 -30.27 36.39 -25.36
C ASP A 743 -31.33 36.76 -24.31
N ASP A 744 -32.62 36.72 -24.64
CA ASP A 744 -33.74 37.05 -23.76
C ASP A 744 -33.72 38.49 -23.20
N CYS A 745 -33.11 39.44 -23.91
CA CYS A 745 -33.27 40.88 -23.64
C CYS A 745 -34.57 41.41 -24.27
N SER A 746 -35.70 41.03 -23.68
CA SER A 746 -37.05 41.28 -24.22
C SER A 746 -37.43 42.75 -24.44
N LEU A 747 -36.76 43.70 -23.78
CA LEU A 747 -37.01 45.14 -23.90
C LEU A 747 -36.00 45.89 -24.78
N LEU A 748 -35.05 45.19 -25.41
CA LEU A 748 -34.03 45.83 -26.24
C LEU A 748 -34.65 46.34 -27.54
N GLU A 749 -34.72 47.67 -27.71
CA GLU A 749 -35.40 48.30 -28.85
C GLU A 749 -34.51 48.40 -30.09
N LYS A 750 -33.23 48.76 -29.90
CA LYS A 750 -32.27 49.01 -30.97
C LYS A 750 -30.85 48.62 -30.55
N LEU A 751 -30.05 48.20 -31.53
CA LEU A 751 -28.60 48.08 -31.41
C LEU A 751 -27.93 49.40 -31.84
N PRO A 752 -26.75 49.75 -31.32
CA PRO A 752 -26.04 50.96 -31.70
C PRO A 752 -25.53 50.86 -33.14
N GLU A 753 -25.56 51.98 -33.87
CA GLU A 753 -25.32 52.01 -35.33
C GLU A 753 -23.91 51.54 -35.72
N GLY A 754 -22.88 51.83 -34.90
CA GLY A 754 -21.48 51.47 -35.17
C GLY A 754 -21.08 50.05 -34.81
N LEU A 755 -22.02 49.10 -34.63
CA LEU A 755 -21.71 47.73 -34.20
C LEU A 755 -20.81 46.98 -35.22
N ASP A 756 -20.87 47.38 -36.49
CA ASP A 756 -20.06 46.90 -37.61
C ASP A 756 -18.56 47.24 -37.48
N GLN A 757 -18.23 48.25 -36.66
CA GLN A 757 -16.86 48.66 -36.31
C GLN A 757 -16.15 47.67 -35.38
N LEU A 758 -16.87 46.70 -34.81
CA LEU A 758 -16.30 45.65 -33.95
C LEU A 758 -15.63 44.55 -34.78
N GLU A 759 -14.42 44.82 -35.29
CA GLU A 759 -13.66 43.92 -36.19
C GLU A 759 -13.40 42.51 -35.64
N ARG A 760 -13.44 42.33 -34.31
CA ARG A 760 -13.12 41.05 -33.64
C ARG A 760 -14.35 40.30 -33.14
N LEU A 761 -15.56 40.79 -33.43
CA LEU A 761 -16.79 40.18 -32.94
C LEU A 761 -17.05 38.86 -33.68
N GLU A 762 -16.87 37.75 -32.97
CA GLU A 762 -17.02 36.39 -33.53
C GLU A 762 -18.40 35.79 -33.20
N GLN A 763 -19.01 36.20 -32.09
CA GLN A 763 -20.27 35.66 -31.61
C GLN A 763 -21.23 36.79 -31.20
N LEU A 764 -22.42 36.80 -31.79
CA LEU A 764 -23.53 37.66 -31.41
C LEU A 764 -24.77 36.80 -31.15
N ASP A 765 -25.29 36.86 -29.94
CA ASP A 765 -26.51 36.15 -29.57
C ASP A 765 -27.61 37.17 -29.23
N LEU A 766 -28.66 37.19 -30.04
CA LEU A 766 -29.85 38.02 -29.92
C LEU A 766 -31.12 37.15 -29.74
N GLY A 767 -30.99 35.88 -29.36
CA GLY A 767 -32.14 34.99 -29.17
C GLY A 767 -33.19 35.61 -28.26
N GLU A 768 -34.48 35.38 -28.51
CA GLU A 768 -35.58 35.91 -27.67
C GLU A 768 -35.64 37.45 -27.45
N CYS A 769 -34.91 38.27 -28.23
CA CYS A 769 -35.05 39.73 -28.25
C CYS A 769 -36.27 40.18 -29.07
N LYS A 770 -37.48 39.98 -28.51
CA LYS A 770 -38.76 40.03 -29.26
C LYS A 770 -39.13 41.36 -29.91
N ILE A 771 -38.65 42.49 -29.39
CA ILE A 771 -39.04 43.83 -29.86
C ILE A 771 -37.96 44.56 -30.65
N LEU A 772 -36.81 43.93 -30.89
CA LEU A 772 -35.68 44.52 -31.62
C LEU A 772 -36.06 44.69 -33.10
N GLN A 773 -36.13 45.95 -33.59
CA GLN A 773 -36.69 46.25 -34.91
C GLN A 773 -35.64 46.38 -36.03
N ASP A 774 -34.42 46.84 -35.70
CA ASP A 774 -33.36 47.11 -36.68
C ASP A 774 -32.02 46.50 -36.21
N ILE A 775 -31.38 45.70 -37.08
CA ILE A 775 -30.07 45.08 -36.83
C ILE A 775 -29.08 45.55 -37.92
N PRO A 776 -27.92 46.14 -37.56
CA PRO A 776 -26.93 46.57 -38.53
C PRO A 776 -26.39 45.38 -39.36
N ILE A 777 -26.76 45.32 -40.63
CA ILE A 777 -26.43 44.20 -41.54
C ILE A 777 -24.90 44.04 -41.70
N GLY A 778 -24.14 45.14 -41.66
CA GLY A 778 -22.67 45.14 -41.79
C GLY A 778 -21.92 44.37 -40.69
N SER A 779 -22.57 44.06 -39.56
CA SER A 779 -21.99 43.21 -38.51
C SER A 779 -22.10 41.71 -38.82
N ILE A 780 -23.09 41.30 -39.62
CA ILE A 780 -23.52 39.90 -39.79
C ILE A 780 -22.50 39.09 -40.61
N CYS A 781 -21.91 39.66 -41.66
CA CYS A 781 -20.99 38.95 -42.57
C CYS A 781 -19.68 38.46 -41.91
N LYS A 782 -19.34 38.94 -40.71
CA LYS A 782 -18.07 38.66 -40.01
C LYS A 782 -18.20 37.63 -38.87
N MET A 783 -19.43 37.17 -38.55
CA MET A 783 -19.71 36.37 -37.36
C MET A 783 -19.55 34.86 -37.60
N LYS A 784 -18.92 34.16 -36.66
CA LYS A 784 -18.83 32.69 -36.65
C LYS A 784 -20.08 32.03 -36.06
N CYS A 785 -20.77 32.73 -35.18
CA CYS A 785 -21.96 32.23 -34.52
C CYS A 785 -22.94 33.38 -34.29
N LEU A 786 -24.09 33.31 -34.95
CA LEU A 786 -25.17 34.27 -34.85
C LEU A 786 -26.45 33.55 -34.44
N LYS A 787 -27.06 33.97 -33.32
CA LYS A 787 -28.38 33.50 -32.90
C LYS A 787 -29.37 34.67 -32.99
N TRP A 788 -30.44 34.47 -33.74
CA TRP A 788 -31.39 35.52 -34.13
C TRP A 788 -32.65 35.51 -33.24
N PRO A 789 -33.36 36.65 -33.07
CA PRO A 789 -34.63 36.68 -32.35
C PRO A 789 -35.70 35.80 -33.02
N SER A 790 -36.37 34.96 -32.23
CA SER A 790 -37.32 33.92 -32.68
C SER A 790 -38.60 34.44 -33.35
N ASN A 791 -38.90 35.74 -33.24
CA ASN A 791 -40.16 36.36 -33.68
C ASN A 791 -40.03 37.36 -34.86
N SER A 792 -38.89 37.44 -35.54
CA SER A 792 -38.71 38.39 -36.66
C SER A 792 -39.43 37.93 -37.93
N GLN A 793 -40.76 38.03 -37.98
CA GLN A 793 -41.58 37.84 -39.20
C GLN A 793 -41.56 39.05 -40.16
N ARG A 794 -40.71 40.06 -39.94
CA ARG A 794 -40.53 41.16 -40.89
C ARG A 794 -39.34 40.90 -41.81
N THR A 795 -39.62 40.85 -43.10
CA THR A 795 -38.68 40.67 -44.21
C THR A 795 -37.44 41.54 -44.04
N ILE A 796 -36.30 40.91 -43.78
CA ILE A 796 -35.00 41.58 -43.81
C ILE A 796 -34.64 41.72 -45.29
N LEU A 797 -34.64 42.95 -45.81
CA LEU A 797 -34.06 43.24 -47.12
C LEU A 797 -32.54 43.16 -47.00
N ILE A 798 -32.00 41.95 -47.11
CA ILE A 798 -30.56 41.71 -47.27
C ILE A 798 -30.24 42.03 -48.72
N ASP A 799 -29.30 42.96 -48.97
CA ASP A 799 -28.87 43.21 -50.33
C ASP A 799 -28.23 41.93 -50.94
N PRO A 800 -28.41 41.66 -52.24
CA PRO A 800 -27.95 40.43 -52.88
C PRO A 800 -26.45 40.11 -52.68
N ASN A 801 -25.59 41.13 -52.60
CA ASN A 801 -24.15 40.96 -52.38
C ASN A 801 -23.84 40.52 -50.95
N THR A 802 -24.54 41.09 -49.96
CA THR A 802 -24.45 40.68 -48.56
C THR A 802 -24.98 39.25 -48.36
N MET A 803 -26.05 38.85 -49.06
CA MET A 803 -26.56 37.47 -49.02
C MET A 803 -25.55 36.47 -49.62
N LEU A 804 -24.81 36.87 -50.66
CA LEU A 804 -23.75 36.08 -51.30
C LEU A 804 -22.51 35.90 -50.41
N GLU A 805 -22.14 36.88 -49.59
CA GLU A 805 -21.09 36.71 -48.57
C GLU A 805 -21.52 35.81 -47.42
N LEU A 806 -22.79 35.90 -46.98
CA LEU A 806 -23.36 35.05 -45.93
C LEU A 806 -23.47 33.57 -46.32
N ILE A 807 -23.57 33.27 -47.62
CA ILE A 807 -23.60 31.89 -48.14
C ILE A 807 -22.19 31.32 -48.33
N LYS A 808 -21.16 32.18 -48.45
CA LYS A 808 -19.76 31.78 -48.68
C LYS A 808 -18.95 31.52 -47.39
N ASN A 809 -19.28 32.22 -46.31
CA ASN A 809 -18.71 32.01 -44.96
C ASN A 809 -19.52 31.00 -44.17
#